data_AF-A0A3B9N7L3-F1
#
_entry.id   AF-A0A3B9N7L3-F1
#
_cell.length_a   1.000
_cell.length_b   1.000
_cell.length_c   1.000
_cell.angle_alpha   90.00
_cell.angle_beta   90.00
_cell.angle_gamma   90.00
#
_symmetry.space_group_name_H-M   'P 1'
#
loop_
_entity.id
_entity.type
_entity.pdbx_description
1 polymer ?
#
loop_
_entity_poly.entity_id
_entity_poly.type
_entity_poly.pdbx_seq_one_letter_code
_entity_poly.pdbx_strand_id
1 'polypeptide(L)'
;MKNSLLIVLAFSIFPISILAQAPNSFNYQAVIRDNSNQLLVNQDVGIKLSVIDGSSSGPVLYSETHSETTNAYGILNLKVGDGIYVSGDFNTITWGADEKFLKIEIDESGGSSYTFIGTVQLLSVPYALYANSASNLGAENIYSPLSDTLFVVKDHDGNVVFAVFPDGAAVYVNETAKGKVGGFAVSGRSPSKAVEEEYLVVTPDSTRIYVNDTSITKGKVGGFAVSGRSPSKGTVSSLMDLTKENYFIGHEAGKSNTSGLYNSFIGYKSGYTNSIGERNTFLGYYSGYSNYEGYGNIFIGDSAGYANENGNDNIFIGNTAGRSNISGYRNVFLGNQSGYRNITGRYNVFIGDKTGVQNTSGQQNVIIGATSGYFNTIGYRNVFVGNWCGYYNTIGSDNIFLGNQAGWNNTVGSSNIFVGTLSGFTNTTAENNIFLGNSSGYSNETGSENIFIGKESGFSNIDGTLNVCIGFQSGYSLTSGSYNSYLGFWAGRGNTTGTYNTFIGAQAGMYNTESINNVFIGSYVAAEDTIGSENTYVGAAAGRYSTGNNNTFIGSICAESVLNSHHNVFVGGFTGRMNLEGNFNVLIGHSAGYWTDGSKNTFLGHAAGANALGSNNVFVGFTAGIDDDGSNRLYIENSNADSTESLIFGNFLNNKLVFNADVGIGTVTPSERLEVVGNIRTIGGSFIADGGTLTVPDYVFEPDYKLESIEEHAEFMWNNKHLPAVSSASDIKNSDGYNISERREQMLEELEKAHIYIEQLNNQIKSLEQKNNELQLRMEQIEILLLTK
;
A
#
# COMPACT_ATOMS: atom_id res chain seq x y z
N MET A 1 51.61 -22.24 -20.77
CA MET A 1 51.23 -20.87 -20.38
C MET A 1 52.21 -20.36 -19.33
N LYS A 2 53.37 -19.87 -19.79
CA LYS A 2 54.39 -19.18 -19.00
C LYS A 2 54.76 -17.99 -19.88
N ASN A 3 54.18 -16.82 -19.62
CA ASN A 3 54.59 -15.51 -20.17
C ASN A 3 53.65 -14.34 -19.77
N SER A 4 52.58 -14.59 -19.00
CA SER A 4 51.63 -13.51 -18.64
C SER A 4 51.90 -12.81 -17.30
N LEU A 5 52.97 -13.17 -16.57
CA LEU A 5 53.21 -12.65 -15.21
C LEU A 5 54.12 -11.40 -15.15
N LEU A 6 54.62 -10.90 -16.29
CA LEU A 6 55.64 -9.84 -16.29
C LEU A 6 55.13 -8.42 -16.60
N ILE A 7 53.84 -8.22 -16.89
CA ILE A 7 53.30 -6.91 -17.33
C ILE A 7 52.56 -6.14 -16.22
N VAL A 8 52.20 -6.79 -15.12
CA VAL A 8 51.48 -6.11 -14.01
C VAL A 8 52.44 -5.48 -12.98
N LEU A 9 53.75 -5.75 -13.07
CA LEU A 9 54.75 -5.22 -12.13
C LEU A 9 55.27 -3.81 -12.45
N ALA A 10 54.77 -3.17 -13.52
CA ALA A 10 55.32 -1.89 -14.03
C ALA A 10 54.48 -0.65 -13.69
N PHE A 11 53.37 -0.75 -12.93
CA PHE A 11 52.48 0.38 -12.67
C PHE A 11 52.30 0.78 -11.19
N SER A 12 53.05 0.22 -10.24
CA SER A 12 52.83 0.46 -8.80
C SER A 12 53.90 1.28 -8.08
N ILE A 13 54.70 2.09 -8.80
CA ILE A 13 55.63 3.04 -8.16
C ILE A 13 55.19 4.48 -8.46
N PHE A 14 54.20 4.95 -7.70
CA PHE A 14 54.00 6.37 -7.39
C PHE A 14 53.38 6.47 -5.99
N PRO A 15 54.11 6.97 -4.97
CA PRO A 15 53.48 7.35 -3.72
C PRO A 15 52.73 8.67 -3.95
N ILE A 16 51.39 8.60 -4.00
CA ILE A 16 50.53 9.77 -3.82
C ILE A 16 50.47 10.02 -2.31
N SER A 17 51.15 11.06 -1.85
CA SER A 17 50.95 11.63 -0.53
C SER A 17 49.57 12.30 -0.48
N ILE A 18 48.58 11.60 0.08
CA ILE A 18 47.30 12.20 0.45
C ILE A 18 47.54 12.89 1.81
N LEU A 19 47.78 14.19 1.77
CA LEU A 19 47.64 15.03 2.96
C LEU A 19 46.14 15.19 3.21
N ALA A 20 45.63 14.56 4.27
CA ALA A 20 44.32 14.91 4.80
C ALA A 20 44.42 16.30 5.44
N GLN A 21 44.21 17.35 4.64
CA GLN A 21 43.92 18.67 5.18
C GLN A 21 42.45 18.72 5.57
N ALA A 22 42.16 19.19 6.79
CA ALA A 22 40.81 19.56 7.17
C ALA A 22 40.27 20.58 6.14
N PRO A 23 39.02 20.45 5.66
CA PRO A 23 38.45 21.45 4.76
C PRO A 23 38.41 22.81 5.46
N ASN A 24 38.98 23.84 4.85
CA ASN A 24 38.97 25.21 5.38
C ASN A 24 37.66 25.93 5.00
N SER A 25 36.52 25.31 5.29
CA SER A 25 35.20 25.90 5.10
C SER A 25 34.16 25.31 6.06
N PHE A 26 33.08 26.03 6.32
CA PHE A 26 31.96 25.55 7.15
C PHE A 26 30.61 25.77 6.47
N ASN A 27 29.65 24.87 6.72
CA ASN A 27 28.32 24.96 6.11
C ASN A 27 27.51 26.12 6.72
N TYR A 28 26.80 26.86 5.87
CA TYR A 28 25.85 27.89 6.25
C TYR A 28 24.54 27.69 5.49
N GLN A 29 23.42 27.66 6.21
CA GLN A 29 22.09 27.56 5.63
C GLN A 29 21.30 28.81 5.99
N ALA A 30 20.62 29.39 5.00
CA ALA A 30 19.78 30.56 5.19
C ALA A 30 18.45 30.43 4.44
N VAL A 31 17.43 31.08 4.98
CA VAL A 31 16.13 31.30 4.34
C VAL A 31 16.13 32.73 3.82
N ILE A 32 15.94 32.93 2.51
CA ILE A 32 15.94 34.26 1.93
C ILE A 32 14.54 34.82 1.84
N ARG A 33 14.42 36.09 2.24
CA ARG A 33 13.20 36.87 2.13
C ARG A 33 13.49 38.20 1.46
N ASP A 34 12.50 38.72 0.75
CA ASP A 34 12.52 40.07 0.19
C ASP A 34 12.21 41.13 1.26
N ASN A 35 12.34 42.41 0.89
CA ASN A 35 11.96 43.56 1.73
C ASN A 35 10.46 43.60 2.14
N SER A 36 9.60 42.76 1.55
CA SER A 36 8.19 42.59 1.93
C SER A 36 7.97 41.37 2.85
N ASN A 37 9.06 40.76 3.34
CA ASN A 37 9.09 39.55 4.17
C ASN A 37 8.57 38.26 3.47
N GLN A 38 8.43 38.28 2.14
CA GLN A 38 8.06 37.11 1.32
C GLN A 38 9.28 36.24 1.01
N LEU A 39 9.08 34.92 0.90
CA LEU A 39 10.17 33.98 0.56
C LEU A 39 10.58 34.14 -0.91
N LEU A 40 11.88 34.27 -1.18
CA LEU A 40 12.42 34.15 -2.54
C LEU A 40 12.59 32.66 -2.87
N VAL A 41 11.66 32.06 -3.62
CA VAL A 41 11.65 30.64 -3.97
C VAL A 41 12.12 30.39 -5.40
N ASN A 42 12.97 29.39 -5.64
CA ASN A 42 13.49 29.04 -6.97
C ASN A 42 14.09 30.22 -7.75
N GLN A 43 14.76 31.14 -7.04
CA GLN A 43 15.29 32.39 -7.60
C GLN A 43 16.80 32.50 -7.34
N ASP A 44 17.52 33.03 -8.32
CA ASP A 44 18.95 33.32 -8.20
C ASP A 44 19.17 34.51 -7.27
N VAL A 45 20.06 34.34 -6.28
CA VAL A 45 20.40 35.36 -5.30
C VAL A 45 21.92 35.49 -5.17
N GLY A 46 22.41 36.73 -5.08
CA GLY A 46 23.81 37.02 -4.83
C GLY A 46 24.00 37.21 -3.33
N ILE A 47 24.95 36.52 -2.71
CA ILE A 47 25.20 36.63 -1.27
C ILE A 47 26.66 36.98 -1.03
N LYS A 48 26.91 38.00 -0.23
CA LYS A 48 28.24 38.34 0.26
C LYS A 48 28.33 38.04 1.76
N LEU A 49 29.30 37.23 2.12
CA LEU A 49 29.57 36.83 3.50
C LEU A 49 30.91 37.40 3.92
N SER A 50 30.97 38.01 5.12
CA SER A 50 32.21 38.52 5.67
C SER A 50 32.38 38.10 7.12
N VAL A 51 33.56 37.59 7.48
CA VAL A 51 33.93 37.28 8.85
C VAL A 51 34.52 38.54 9.48
N ILE A 52 33.93 39.00 10.59
CA ILE A 52 34.35 40.19 11.32
C ILE A 52 34.81 39.83 12.74
N ASP A 53 35.70 40.64 13.28
CA ASP A 53 36.42 40.36 14.53
C ASP A 53 35.98 41.20 15.73
N GLY A 54 35.93 40.60 16.91
CA GLY A 54 35.78 41.24 18.22
C GLY A 54 34.41 41.85 18.55
N SER A 55 33.67 42.35 17.56
CA SER A 55 32.31 42.87 17.75
C SER A 55 31.49 42.82 16.46
N SER A 56 30.18 43.03 16.56
CA SER A 56 29.25 43.09 15.41
C SER A 56 29.54 44.20 14.38
N SER A 57 30.48 45.10 14.70
CA SER A 57 30.94 46.22 13.84
C SER A 57 32.46 46.30 13.70
N GLY A 58 33.18 45.24 14.08
CA GLY A 58 34.64 45.19 14.03
C GLY A 58 35.22 45.07 12.60
N PRO A 59 36.56 44.99 12.48
CA PRO A 59 37.22 44.89 11.19
C PRO A 59 36.86 43.57 10.48
N VAL A 60 36.75 43.63 9.14
CA VAL A 60 36.54 42.44 8.29
C VAL A 60 37.86 41.71 8.13
N LEU A 61 37.92 40.45 8.59
CA LEU A 61 39.08 39.56 8.43
C LEU A 61 39.08 38.84 7.09
N TYR A 62 37.89 38.50 6.59
CA TYR A 62 37.71 37.77 5.34
C TYR A 62 36.34 38.08 4.73
N SER A 63 36.27 38.11 3.39
CA SER A 63 35.04 38.34 2.63
C SER A 63 35.02 37.52 1.35
N GLU A 64 33.85 36.96 1.03
CA GLU A 64 33.58 36.18 -0.16
C GLU A 64 32.16 36.42 -0.69
N THR A 65 31.91 36.02 -1.94
CA THR A 65 30.61 36.10 -2.61
C THR A 65 30.18 34.76 -3.19
N HIS A 66 28.88 34.51 -3.19
CA HIS A 66 28.21 33.34 -3.76
C HIS A 66 27.07 33.79 -4.68
N SER A 67 26.81 33.01 -5.72
CA SER A 67 25.66 33.20 -6.62
C SER A 67 24.95 31.85 -6.73
N GLU A 68 23.82 31.71 -6.03
CA GLU A 68 23.12 30.43 -5.86
C GLU A 68 21.60 30.61 -6.03
N THR A 69 20.91 29.52 -6.40
CA THR A 69 19.45 29.51 -6.55
C THR A 69 18.78 28.95 -5.28
N THR A 70 17.80 29.65 -4.72
CA THR A 70 17.02 29.15 -3.58
C THR A 70 16.12 27.98 -3.99
N ASN A 71 15.76 27.08 -3.05
CA ASN A 71 14.83 25.98 -3.34
C ASN A 71 13.35 26.39 -3.20
N ALA A 72 12.43 25.42 -3.38
CA ALA A 72 10.98 25.62 -3.26
C ALA A 72 10.49 26.11 -1.88
N TYR A 73 11.37 26.13 -0.87
CA TYR A 73 11.09 26.63 0.47
C TYR A 73 11.87 27.92 0.79
N GLY A 74 12.55 28.51 -0.20
CA GLY A 74 13.38 29.72 -0.05
C GLY A 74 14.68 29.49 0.71
N ILE A 75 15.12 28.22 0.83
CA ILE A 75 16.33 27.83 1.54
C ILE A 75 17.50 27.75 0.56
N LEU A 76 18.68 28.15 1.02
CA LEU A 76 19.95 27.97 0.34
C LEU A 76 20.99 27.31 1.26
N ASN A 77 21.96 26.58 0.70
CA ASN A 77 23.07 25.97 1.43
C ASN A 77 24.38 26.43 0.82
N LEU A 78 25.24 27.08 1.60
CA LEU A 78 26.57 27.54 1.22
C LEU A 78 27.64 26.87 2.05
N LYS A 79 28.88 26.94 1.55
CA LYS A 79 30.08 26.68 2.33
C LYS A 79 30.89 27.95 2.44
N VAL A 80 30.98 28.49 3.66
CA VAL A 80 31.73 29.69 3.94
C VAL A 80 33.21 29.35 3.95
N GLY A 81 33.98 29.95 3.03
CA GLY A 81 35.39 29.61 2.75
C GLY A 81 35.60 28.97 1.36
N ASP A 82 34.53 28.53 0.69
CA ASP A 82 34.57 27.97 -0.68
C ASP A 82 34.01 28.96 -1.74
N GLY A 83 33.67 30.20 -1.35
CA GLY A 83 33.09 31.20 -2.25
C GLY A 83 34.10 31.90 -3.15
N ILE A 84 33.62 32.84 -3.98
CA ILE A 84 34.48 33.72 -4.77
C ILE A 84 35.10 34.75 -3.81
N TYR A 85 36.42 34.69 -3.69
CA TYR A 85 37.20 35.56 -2.83
C TYR A 85 37.02 37.06 -3.15
N VAL A 86 36.83 37.89 -2.11
CA VAL A 86 36.79 39.36 -2.22
C VAL A 86 37.99 40.03 -1.51
N SER A 87 38.26 39.67 -0.25
CA SER A 87 39.34 40.27 0.55
C SER A 87 39.68 39.44 1.79
N GLY A 88 40.89 39.60 2.35
CA GLY A 88 41.36 38.89 3.56
C GLY A 88 42.08 37.56 3.27
N ASP A 89 42.23 36.68 4.25
CA ASP A 89 42.66 35.29 4.03
C ASP A 89 42.01 34.38 5.08
N PHE A 90 41.13 33.49 4.63
CA PHE A 90 40.37 32.58 5.50
C PHE A 90 41.28 31.69 6.35
N ASN A 91 42.46 31.34 5.83
CA ASN A 91 43.42 30.45 6.50
C ASN A 91 44.17 31.14 7.64
N THR A 92 44.14 32.48 7.69
CA THR A 92 44.83 33.28 8.71
C THR A 92 43.90 33.71 9.85
N ILE A 93 42.61 33.39 9.78
CA ILE A 93 41.64 33.74 10.82
C ILE A 93 41.96 32.96 12.10
N THR A 94 42.22 33.69 13.18
CA THR A 94 42.41 33.14 14.52
C THR A 94 41.07 32.83 15.18
N TRP A 95 40.46 31.69 14.84
CA TRP A 95 39.14 31.28 15.33
C TRP A 95 39.02 31.10 16.87
N GLY A 96 40.15 31.03 17.59
CA GLY A 96 40.20 30.81 19.04
C GLY A 96 40.38 32.05 19.91
N ALA A 97 40.70 33.22 19.34
CA ALA A 97 40.89 34.48 20.07
C ALA A 97 39.77 35.45 19.67
N ASP A 98 39.15 36.16 20.61
CA ASP A 98 38.02 37.10 20.39
C ASP A 98 36.77 36.53 19.70
N GLU A 99 35.61 37.14 19.96
CA GLU A 99 34.34 36.73 19.35
C GLU A 99 34.34 36.97 17.83
N LYS A 100 33.87 35.99 17.05
CA LYS A 100 33.75 36.10 15.60
C LYS A 100 32.29 36.30 15.21
N PHE A 101 32.05 37.14 14.21
CA PHE A 101 30.71 37.33 13.66
C PHE A 101 30.72 37.16 12.14
N LEU A 102 29.59 36.71 11.60
CA LEU A 102 29.33 36.62 10.18
C LEU A 102 28.40 37.76 9.77
N LYS A 103 28.93 38.69 8.99
CA LYS A 103 28.17 39.77 8.34
C LYS A 103 27.59 39.24 7.03
N ILE A 104 26.28 39.43 6.83
CA ILE A 104 25.53 38.90 5.69
C ILE A 104 24.97 40.07 4.88
N GLU A 105 25.25 40.08 3.59
CA GLU A 105 24.74 41.06 2.63
C GLU A 105 24.18 40.31 1.39
N ILE A 106 23.08 40.79 0.81
CA ILE A 106 22.37 40.10 -0.29
C ILE A 106 22.03 41.04 -1.45
N ASP A 107 22.07 40.50 -2.66
CA ASP A 107 21.46 41.04 -3.86
C ASP A 107 20.30 40.10 -4.28
N GLU A 108 19.06 40.57 -4.07
CA GLU A 108 17.84 39.82 -4.36
C GLU A 108 17.69 39.48 -5.86
N SER A 109 18.42 40.16 -6.75
CA SER A 109 18.38 39.97 -8.20
C SER A 109 19.48 39.05 -8.75
N GLY A 110 20.32 38.48 -7.88
CA GLY A 110 21.45 37.64 -8.29
C GLY A 110 22.68 38.42 -8.76
N GLY A 111 22.68 39.75 -8.62
CA GLY A 111 23.77 40.63 -9.02
C GLY A 111 24.88 40.82 -7.97
N SER A 112 25.62 41.93 -8.11
CA SER A 112 26.72 42.32 -7.22
C SER A 112 26.44 43.56 -6.37
N SER A 113 25.17 43.98 -6.27
CA SER A 113 24.72 45.16 -5.50
C SER A 113 24.17 44.73 -4.14
N TYR A 114 25.08 44.39 -3.23
CA TYR A 114 24.72 43.80 -1.95
C TYR A 114 24.15 44.81 -0.94
N THR A 115 23.04 44.44 -0.31
CA THR A 115 22.37 45.16 0.78
C THR A 115 22.61 44.42 2.10
N PHE A 116 22.95 45.15 3.16
CA PHE A 116 23.19 44.56 4.49
C PHE A 116 21.91 44.02 5.12
N ILE A 117 21.93 42.76 5.54
CA ILE A 117 20.78 42.07 6.18
C ILE A 117 20.98 41.94 7.68
N GLY A 118 22.20 41.64 8.12
CA GLY A 118 22.47 41.47 9.54
C GLY A 118 23.83 40.88 9.82
N THR A 119 24.14 40.81 11.10
CA THR A 119 25.36 40.22 11.64
C THR A 119 24.98 39.18 12.68
N VAL A 120 25.53 37.98 12.59
CA VAL A 120 25.30 36.89 13.56
C VAL A 120 26.61 36.48 14.21
N GLN A 121 26.62 36.27 15.52
CA GLN A 121 27.80 35.75 16.21
C GLN A 121 27.98 34.27 15.87
N LEU A 122 29.21 33.88 15.53
CA LEU A 122 29.58 32.49 15.33
C LEU A 122 29.87 31.86 16.70
N LEU A 123 29.03 30.92 17.12
CA LEU A 123 29.22 30.16 18.36
C LEU A 123 30.00 28.88 18.09
N SER A 124 31.00 28.60 18.93
CA SER A 124 31.79 27.38 18.85
C SER A 124 30.93 26.14 19.11
N VAL A 125 31.09 25.10 18.27
CA VAL A 125 30.45 23.79 18.48
C VAL A 125 31.01 23.09 19.73
N PRO A 126 30.27 22.16 20.38
CA PRO A 126 30.72 21.48 21.61
C PRO A 126 32.09 20.77 21.48
N TYR A 127 32.43 20.29 20.29
CA TYR A 127 33.74 19.67 20.00
C TYR A 127 34.88 20.70 19.93
N ALA A 128 34.59 21.91 19.45
CA ALA A 128 35.53 23.04 19.46
C ALA A 128 35.69 23.64 20.88
N LEU A 129 34.66 23.56 21.74
CA LEU A 129 34.77 23.89 23.16
C LEU A 129 35.66 22.89 23.93
N TYR A 130 35.63 21.60 23.56
CA TYR A 130 36.56 20.59 24.08
C TYR A 130 38.00 20.82 23.55
N ALA A 131 38.14 21.26 22.31
CA ALA A 131 39.41 21.72 21.76
C ALA A 131 39.89 23.04 22.40
N ASN A 132 38.99 23.95 22.81
CA ASN A 132 39.32 25.18 23.54
C ASN A 132 39.74 24.90 24.99
N SER A 133 39.21 23.83 25.60
CA SER A 133 39.69 23.34 26.89
C SER A 133 40.99 22.53 26.77
N ALA A 134 41.34 22.06 25.57
CA ALA A 134 42.67 21.55 25.24
C ALA A 134 43.66 22.67 24.81
N SER A 135 43.19 23.80 24.25
CA SER A 135 44.01 24.98 23.93
C SER A 135 44.21 25.93 25.11
N ASN A 136 43.39 25.85 26.16
CA ASN A 136 43.68 26.51 27.44
C ASN A 136 44.84 25.87 28.24
N LEU A 137 45.58 24.93 27.62
CA LEU A 137 46.93 24.53 28.04
C LEU A 137 48.02 25.05 27.09
N GLY A 138 47.71 25.99 26.20
CA GLY A 138 48.63 26.55 25.23
C GLY A 138 48.47 28.06 25.06
N ALA A 139 49.43 28.79 25.65
CA ALA A 139 49.79 30.18 25.34
C ALA A 139 48.96 31.34 25.95
N GLU A 140 49.00 31.47 27.29
CA GLU A 140 49.22 32.79 27.89
C GLU A 140 50.30 32.69 28.99
N ASN A 141 51.53 32.90 28.55
CA ASN A 141 52.68 33.50 29.25
C ASN A 141 53.92 33.02 28.49
N ILE A 142 54.25 33.76 27.43
CA ILE A 142 55.50 33.59 26.70
C ILE A 142 56.63 33.92 27.67
N TYR A 143 57.19 32.89 28.30
CA TYR A 143 58.55 32.92 28.82
C TYR A 143 59.47 32.53 27.68
N SER A 144 60.39 33.41 27.34
CA SER A 144 61.35 33.16 26.26
C SER A 144 62.48 32.27 26.80
N PRO A 145 62.79 31.12 26.16
CA PRO A 145 63.85 30.22 26.58
C PRO A 145 65.26 30.82 26.45
N LEU A 146 65.37 32.03 25.90
CA LEU A 146 66.59 32.80 25.79
C LEU A 146 66.72 33.89 26.87
N SER A 147 65.67 34.19 27.66
CA SER A 147 65.69 35.31 28.62
C SER A 147 65.18 35.00 30.03
N ASP A 148 64.33 33.99 30.24
CA ASP A 148 63.68 33.78 31.55
C ASP A 148 63.99 32.42 32.17
N THR A 149 65.09 32.37 32.93
CA THR A 149 65.48 31.23 33.76
C THR A 149 64.92 31.37 35.18
N LEU A 150 64.25 30.35 35.73
CA LEU A 150 63.83 30.35 37.15
C LEU A 150 65.05 30.31 38.09
N PHE A 151 66.09 29.62 37.66
CA PHE A 151 67.37 29.53 38.35
C PHE A 151 68.47 29.24 37.32
N VAL A 152 69.54 30.03 37.33
CA VAL A 152 70.67 29.82 36.43
C VAL A 152 71.98 29.80 37.22
N VAL A 153 72.81 28.81 36.94
CA VAL A 153 74.20 28.73 37.39
C VAL A 153 75.06 28.99 36.17
N LYS A 154 75.88 30.04 36.28
CA LYS A 154 76.91 30.38 35.29
C LYS A 154 78.28 29.99 35.82
N ASP A 155 79.18 29.60 34.93
CA ASP A 155 80.59 29.40 35.26
C ASP A 155 81.32 30.75 35.49
N HIS A 156 82.61 30.69 35.81
CA HIS A 156 83.40 31.90 36.05
C HIS A 156 83.56 32.80 34.81
N ASP A 157 83.33 32.24 33.61
CA ASP A 157 83.43 32.94 32.32
C ASP A 157 82.08 33.52 31.87
N GLY A 158 81.01 33.31 32.65
CA GLY A 158 79.67 33.83 32.39
C GLY A 158 78.81 32.95 31.49
N ASN A 159 79.25 31.75 31.13
CA ASN A 159 78.45 30.79 30.36
C ASN A 159 77.46 30.08 31.27
N VAL A 160 76.25 29.83 30.79
CA VAL A 160 75.26 29.02 31.50
C VAL A 160 75.75 27.57 31.52
N VAL A 161 75.87 26.96 32.71
CA VAL A 161 76.24 25.54 32.88
C VAL A 161 75.09 24.71 33.44
N PHE A 162 74.13 25.35 34.11
CA PHE A 162 72.89 24.73 34.55
C PHE A 162 71.79 25.78 34.57
N ALA A 163 70.67 25.49 33.91
CA ALA A 163 69.48 26.33 33.94
C ALA A 163 68.27 25.46 34.27
N VAL A 164 67.48 25.94 35.21
CA VAL A 164 66.15 25.38 35.51
C VAL A 164 65.12 26.28 34.88
N PHE A 165 64.31 25.68 34.02
CA PHE A 165 63.15 26.25 33.38
C PHE A 165 61.89 25.70 34.06
N PRO A 166 60.74 26.38 33.94
CA PRO A 166 59.48 25.88 34.50
C PRO A 166 59.06 24.48 34.02
N ASP A 167 59.52 24.07 32.83
CA ASP A 167 59.18 22.84 32.12
C ASP A 167 60.31 21.80 32.08
N GLY A 168 61.49 22.12 32.59
CA GLY A 168 62.62 21.18 32.60
C GLY A 168 63.92 21.79 33.12
N ALA A 169 64.94 20.95 33.29
CA ALA A 169 66.29 21.40 33.64
C ALA A 169 67.25 21.07 32.51
N ALA A 170 68.02 22.07 32.06
CA ALA A 170 69.10 21.89 31.10
C ALA A 170 70.46 22.03 31.81
N VAL A 171 71.32 21.04 31.62
CA VAL A 171 72.74 21.12 31.98
C VAL A 171 73.49 21.38 30.69
N TYR A 172 74.21 22.50 30.63
CA TYR A 172 75.02 22.87 29.48
C TYR A 172 76.46 22.52 29.78
N VAL A 173 77.03 21.61 28.99
CA VAL A 173 78.44 21.23 29.08
C VAL A 173 79.15 21.88 27.89
N ASN A 174 79.97 22.88 28.17
CA ASN A 174 80.73 23.58 27.13
C ASN A 174 82.02 22.79 26.86
N GLU A 175 81.97 21.85 25.90
CA GLU A 175 83.12 21.01 25.57
C GLU A 175 83.88 21.55 24.36
N THR A 176 85.08 22.08 24.58
CA THR A 176 86.06 22.38 23.52
C THR A 176 86.87 21.15 23.08
N ALA A 177 86.50 19.93 23.47
CA ALA A 177 87.19 18.71 23.05
C ALA A 177 86.24 17.52 22.82
N LYS A 178 86.27 16.97 21.59
CA LYS A 178 85.49 15.79 21.17
C LYS A 178 85.99 14.50 21.83
N GLY A 179 85.14 13.84 22.61
CA GLY A 179 85.22 12.42 22.92
C GLY A 179 84.33 11.58 21.99
N LYS A 180 84.84 10.48 21.45
CA LYS A 180 84.04 9.45 20.76
C LYS A 180 83.12 8.79 21.81
N VAL A 181 81.87 8.49 21.42
CA VAL A 181 80.71 7.98 22.20
C VAL A 181 80.04 8.95 23.20
N GLY A 182 78.94 9.55 22.73
CA GLY A 182 77.89 10.16 23.56
C GLY A 182 76.59 9.37 23.39
N GLY A 183 76.22 8.64 24.43
CA GLY A 183 74.95 7.93 24.55
C GLY A 183 74.67 7.68 26.02
N PHE A 184 73.42 7.82 26.45
CA PHE A 184 73.02 7.47 27.81
C PHE A 184 73.07 5.94 27.96
N ALA A 185 74.25 5.41 28.31
CA ALA A 185 74.46 4.00 28.56
C ALA A 185 74.10 3.67 30.02
N VAL A 186 73.06 2.86 30.23
CA VAL A 186 72.92 2.09 31.47
C VAL A 186 73.86 0.89 31.37
N SER A 187 75.15 1.12 31.60
CA SER A 187 76.13 0.03 31.69
C SER A 187 76.12 -0.56 33.10
N GLY A 188 76.01 -1.88 33.18
CA GLY A 188 76.30 -2.60 34.43
C GLY A 188 77.78 -2.42 34.75
N ARG A 189 78.10 -1.73 35.85
CA ARG A 189 79.48 -1.63 36.35
C ARG A 189 80.00 -3.04 36.73
N SER A 190 80.90 -3.59 35.93
CA SER A 190 81.77 -4.73 36.28
C SER A 190 83.19 -4.23 36.59
N PRO A 191 83.89 -4.75 37.61
CA PRO A 191 85.28 -4.38 37.91
C PRO A 191 86.32 -5.00 36.96
N SER A 192 85.93 -5.90 36.06
CA SER A 192 86.81 -6.46 35.02
C SER A 192 86.40 -5.96 33.64
N LYS A 193 87.36 -5.37 32.92
CA LYS A 193 87.24 -4.96 31.51
C LYS A 193 86.99 -6.19 30.65
N ALA A 194 85.73 -6.50 30.39
CA ALA A 194 85.33 -7.44 29.34
C ALA A 194 84.22 -6.81 28.50
N VAL A 195 84.24 -7.20 27.23
CA VAL A 195 83.53 -6.75 26.01
C VAL A 195 82.23 -5.97 26.23
N GLU A 196 82.11 -4.85 25.50
CA GLU A 196 80.89 -4.05 25.37
C GLU A 196 79.75 -4.92 24.80
N GLU A 197 78.76 -5.26 25.63
CA GLU A 197 77.47 -5.78 25.15
C GLU A 197 76.41 -4.68 25.25
N GLU A 198 75.72 -4.43 24.14
CA GLU A 198 74.67 -3.42 24.00
C GLU A 198 73.33 -3.96 24.55
N TYR A 199 73.08 -3.74 25.84
CA TYR A 199 71.87 -4.25 26.51
C TYR A 199 70.59 -3.43 26.25
N LEU A 200 70.76 -2.18 25.81
CA LEU A 200 69.66 -1.29 25.43
C LEU A 200 70.05 -0.56 24.17
N VAL A 201 69.39 -0.90 23.06
CA VAL A 201 69.55 -0.20 21.80
C VAL A 201 68.28 0.59 21.56
N VAL A 202 68.43 1.92 21.51
CA VAL A 202 67.39 2.84 21.09
C VAL A 202 67.77 3.35 19.71
N THR A 203 67.00 2.96 18.71
CA THR A 203 67.06 3.53 17.38
C THR A 203 65.85 4.45 17.17
N PRO A 204 65.86 5.37 16.18
CA PRO A 204 64.68 6.20 15.89
C PRO A 204 63.39 5.38 15.60
N ASP A 205 63.55 4.12 15.18
CA ASP A 205 62.51 3.20 14.75
C ASP A 205 62.15 2.09 15.77
N SER A 206 62.95 1.84 16.82
CA SER A 206 62.61 0.84 17.86
C SER A 206 63.44 0.96 19.13
N THR A 207 62.88 0.48 20.25
CA THR A 207 63.62 0.24 21.51
C THR A 207 63.69 -1.25 21.76
N ARG A 208 64.89 -1.83 21.88
CA ARG A 208 65.10 -3.27 22.12
C ARG A 208 65.94 -3.51 23.36
N ILE A 209 65.58 -4.55 24.12
CA ILE A 209 66.28 -4.98 25.33
C ILE A 209 66.76 -6.42 25.11
N TYR A 210 68.07 -6.64 25.22
CA TYR A 210 68.69 -7.97 25.11
C TYR A 210 69.05 -8.51 26.50
N VAL A 211 68.96 -9.84 26.71
CA VAL A 211 69.37 -10.51 27.94
C VAL A 211 70.27 -11.70 27.62
N ASN A 212 71.41 -11.81 28.30
CA ASN A 212 72.38 -12.89 28.13
C ASN A 212 72.22 -13.94 29.26
N ASP A 213 71.89 -15.19 28.92
CA ASP A 213 71.57 -16.29 29.87
C ASP A 213 72.68 -17.35 29.98
N THR A 214 73.96 -16.96 30.03
CA THR A 214 75.06 -17.96 30.11
C THR A 214 76.07 -17.81 31.25
N SER A 215 75.89 -16.88 32.21
CA SER A 215 76.83 -16.74 33.34
C SER A 215 76.21 -16.99 34.72
N ILE A 216 76.74 -17.99 35.43
CA ILE A 216 76.19 -18.64 36.65
C ILE A 216 76.58 -17.96 37.98
N THR A 217 77.06 -16.72 37.98
CA THR A 217 77.62 -16.07 39.18
C THR A 217 76.95 -14.73 39.50
N LYS A 218 76.27 -14.68 40.65
CA LYS A 218 75.37 -13.61 41.14
C LYS A 218 76.07 -12.27 41.44
N GLY A 219 75.61 -11.19 40.83
CA GLY A 219 75.72 -9.82 41.38
C GLY A 219 74.59 -9.52 42.37
N LYS A 220 74.90 -8.86 43.50
CA LYS A 220 74.04 -8.76 44.70
C LYS A 220 72.93 -7.70 44.67
N VAL A 221 72.80 -6.85 43.66
CA VAL A 221 71.65 -5.93 43.48
C VAL A 221 71.65 -5.37 42.05
N GLY A 222 70.55 -5.55 41.32
CA GLY A 222 70.33 -5.00 39.96
C GLY A 222 69.38 -3.81 40.00
N GLY A 223 69.80 -2.68 39.43
CA GLY A 223 69.00 -1.48 39.25
C GLY A 223 68.11 -1.63 38.01
N PHE A 224 66.80 -1.57 38.23
CA PHE A 224 65.70 -1.67 37.25
C PHE A 224 65.22 -3.08 36.90
N ALA A 225 64.56 -3.68 37.88
CA ALA A 225 63.70 -4.84 37.74
C ALA A 225 62.24 -4.37 37.61
N VAL A 226 61.57 -4.64 36.48
CA VAL A 226 60.12 -4.94 36.49
C VAL A 226 59.98 -6.44 36.85
N SER A 227 60.61 -6.85 37.94
CA SER A 227 60.53 -8.22 38.45
C SER A 227 59.93 -8.18 39.84
N GLY A 228 58.76 -8.82 39.99
CA GLY A 228 58.23 -9.13 41.31
C GLY A 228 59.31 -9.86 42.12
N ARG A 229 59.72 -9.24 43.23
CA ARG A 229 60.72 -9.79 44.14
C ARG A 229 60.16 -11.07 44.78
N SER A 230 60.63 -12.23 44.35
CA SER A 230 60.48 -13.51 45.06
C SER A 230 61.83 -14.25 45.08
N PRO A 231 62.23 -14.86 46.20
CA PRO A 231 63.44 -15.68 46.29
C PRO A 231 63.33 -17.03 45.56
N SER A 232 62.15 -17.39 45.07
CA SER A 232 61.93 -18.54 44.18
C SER A 232 62.11 -18.10 42.73
N LYS A 233 62.75 -18.92 41.87
CA LYS A 233 62.77 -18.73 40.42
C LYS A 233 61.31 -18.75 39.91
N GLY A 234 60.69 -17.57 39.79
CA GLY A 234 59.37 -17.43 39.18
C GLY A 234 59.46 -17.77 37.70
N THR A 235 58.38 -18.30 37.14
CA THR A 235 58.27 -18.58 35.71
C THR A 235 58.46 -17.28 34.92
N VAL A 236 59.40 -17.26 33.96
CA VAL A 236 59.58 -16.13 33.04
C VAL A 236 58.26 -15.91 32.32
N SER A 237 57.68 -14.73 32.49
CA SER A 237 56.43 -14.34 31.83
C SER A 237 56.76 -13.23 30.84
N SER A 238 56.77 -13.54 29.54
CA SER A 238 56.86 -12.52 28.51
C SER A 238 55.59 -11.66 28.57
N LEU A 239 55.77 -10.35 28.75
CA LEU A 239 54.70 -9.36 28.72
C LEU A 239 54.65 -8.63 27.37
N MET A 240 55.65 -8.80 26.52
CA MET A 240 55.78 -8.13 25.23
C MET A 240 56.73 -8.92 24.32
N ASP A 241 56.25 -9.30 23.14
CA ASP A 241 57.01 -9.98 22.09
C ASP A 241 56.67 -9.33 20.74
N LEU A 242 57.59 -8.50 20.24
CA LEU A 242 57.44 -7.77 18.98
C LEU A 242 58.46 -8.29 17.97
N THR A 243 57.96 -8.91 16.91
CA THR A 243 58.73 -9.37 15.76
C THR A 243 58.24 -8.68 14.49
N LYS A 244 58.99 -8.79 13.39
CA LYS A 244 58.55 -8.26 12.09
C LYS A 244 57.23 -8.88 11.60
N GLU A 245 56.92 -10.10 12.03
CA GLU A 245 55.73 -10.84 11.59
C GLU A 245 54.62 -10.83 12.64
N ASN A 246 54.88 -10.60 13.93
CA ASN A 246 53.86 -10.67 14.98
C ASN A 246 54.09 -9.63 16.08
N TYR A 247 53.01 -9.05 16.61
CA TYR A 247 53.01 -8.04 17.66
C TYR A 247 52.18 -8.52 18.87
N PHE A 248 52.83 -9.04 19.91
CA PHE A 248 52.17 -9.55 21.11
C PHE A 248 52.48 -8.67 22.33
N ILE A 249 51.45 -8.18 22.99
CA ILE A 249 51.56 -7.30 24.16
C ILE A 249 50.57 -7.77 25.24
N GLY A 250 51.04 -8.19 26.39
CA GLY A 250 50.23 -8.72 27.49
C GLY A 250 50.72 -10.08 27.99
N HIS A 251 50.41 -10.40 29.25
CA HIS A 251 50.80 -11.67 29.85
C HIS A 251 50.25 -12.85 29.06
N GLU A 252 51.15 -13.68 28.55
CA GLU A 252 50.83 -14.89 27.76
C GLU A 252 50.01 -14.63 26.48
N ALA A 253 50.07 -13.42 25.94
CA ALA A 253 49.53 -13.14 24.60
C ALA A 253 50.31 -13.96 23.55
N GLY A 254 49.59 -14.69 22.67
CA GLY A 254 50.20 -15.49 21.61
C GLY A 254 51.11 -16.64 22.08
N LYS A 255 51.02 -17.08 23.34
CA LYS A 255 52.00 -17.99 23.97
C LYS A 255 52.26 -19.30 23.20
N SER A 256 51.23 -19.89 22.60
CA SER A 256 51.35 -21.15 21.86
C SER A 256 51.79 -21.00 20.40
N ASN A 257 52.13 -19.79 19.94
CA ASN A 257 52.44 -19.54 18.53
C ASN A 257 53.72 -20.25 18.11
N THR A 258 53.60 -21.19 17.18
CA THR A 258 54.73 -21.98 16.65
C THR A 258 55.13 -21.52 15.25
N SER A 259 54.16 -21.35 14.35
CA SER A 259 54.41 -20.91 12.96
C SER A 259 53.43 -19.86 12.44
N GLY A 260 52.47 -19.40 13.26
CA GLY A 260 51.52 -18.37 12.85
C GLY A 260 52.19 -17.01 12.61
N LEU A 261 51.77 -16.32 11.54
CA LEU A 261 52.35 -15.07 11.05
C LEU A 261 51.31 -13.96 10.94
N TYR A 262 51.77 -12.71 10.95
CA TYR A 262 50.98 -11.49 10.73
C TYR A 262 49.91 -11.24 11.80
N ASN A 263 50.13 -11.68 13.04
CA ASN A 263 49.18 -11.51 14.13
C ASN A 263 49.49 -10.28 15.01
N SER A 264 48.46 -9.61 15.50
CA SER A 264 48.56 -8.50 16.45
C SER A 264 47.69 -8.77 17.67
N PHE A 265 48.28 -9.20 18.79
CA PHE A 265 47.56 -9.56 20.02
C PHE A 265 47.91 -8.62 21.16
N ILE A 266 46.90 -7.99 21.76
CA ILE A 266 47.07 -7.03 22.85
C ILE A 266 46.09 -7.36 23.98
N GLY A 267 46.59 -7.80 25.13
CA GLY A 267 45.80 -8.14 26.32
C GLY A 267 46.24 -9.42 27.01
N TYR A 268 45.81 -9.59 28.26
CA TYR A 268 46.08 -10.82 29.04
C TYR A 268 45.50 -12.04 28.31
N LYS A 269 46.35 -13.02 27.99
CA LYS A 269 46.01 -14.27 27.29
C LYS A 269 45.23 -14.08 25.99
N SER A 270 45.45 -12.96 25.31
CA SER A 270 44.92 -12.74 23.96
C SER A 270 45.58 -13.71 22.97
N GLY A 271 44.79 -14.49 22.22
CA GLY A 271 45.32 -15.49 21.30
C GLY A 271 46.16 -16.61 21.95
N TYR A 272 45.90 -16.96 23.22
CA TYR A 272 46.76 -17.84 24.02
C TYR A 272 47.12 -19.16 23.34
N THR A 273 46.15 -19.86 22.75
CA THR A 273 46.38 -21.16 22.09
C THR A 273 46.74 -21.04 20.60
N ASN A 274 46.91 -19.83 20.05
CA ASN A 274 47.18 -19.64 18.62
C ASN A 274 48.46 -20.34 18.25
N SER A 275 48.40 -21.44 17.49
CA SER A 275 49.56 -22.24 17.12
C SER A 275 50.05 -21.87 15.73
N ILE A 276 49.14 -21.97 14.75
CA ILE A 276 49.43 -21.78 13.32
C ILE A 276 48.53 -20.72 12.66
N GLY A 277 47.57 -20.14 13.41
CA GLY A 277 46.68 -19.11 12.89
C GLY A 277 47.41 -17.84 12.46
N GLU A 278 46.93 -17.21 11.38
CA GLU A 278 47.60 -16.07 10.72
C GLU A 278 46.66 -14.87 10.52
N ARG A 279 47.24 -13.67 10.40
CA ARG A 279 46.53 -12.42 10.04
C ARG A 279 45.40 -12.05 11.00
N ASN A 280 45.54 -12.39 12.29
CA ASN A 280 44.53 -12.10 13.30
C ASN A 280 44.86 -10.82 14.09
N THR A 281 43.86 -10.02 14.42
CA THR A 281 43.98 -8.84 15.29
C THR A 281 43.12 -9.04 16.53
N PHE A 282 43.74 -9.27 17.68
CA PHE A 282 43.05 -9.48 18.96
C PHE A 282 43.42 -8.38 19.97
N LEU A 283 42.42 -7.75 20.58
CA LEU A 283 42.58 -6.67 21.55
C LEU A 283 41.60 -6.84 22.72
N GLY A 284 42.08 -7.18 23.90
CA GLY A 284 41.28 -7.32 25.12
C GLY A 284 41.63 -8.56 25.95
N TYR A 285 41.16 -8.59 27.20
CA TYR A 285 41.32 -9.73 28.13
C TYR A 285 40.71 -10.99 27.51
N TYR A 286 41.49 -12.06 27.33
CA TYR A 286 41.07 -13.33 26.71
C TYR A 286 40.44 -13.23 25.30
N SER A 287 40.70 -12.16 24.55
CA SER A 287 40.28 -12.06 23.15
C SER A 287 40.91 -13.19 22.32
N GLY A 288 40.10 -13.97 21.61
CA GLY A 288 40.58 -15.09 20.79
C GLY A 288 41.33 -16.19 21.55
N TYR A 289 41.06 -16.38 22.86
CA TYR A 289 41.85 -17.28 23.73
C TYR A 289 42.13 -18.67 23.12
N SER A 290 41.11 -19.30 22.53
CA SER A 290 41.17 -20.68 22.02
C SER A 290 41.52 -20.76 20.53
N ASN A 291 41.90 -19.65 19.86
CA ASN A 291 42.27 -19.66 18.44
C ASN A 291 43.40 -20.67 18.24
N TYR A 292 43.22 -21.70 17.42
CA TYR A 292 44.24 -22.72 17.19
C TYR A 292 44.88 -22.53 15.80
N GLU A 293 44.02 -22.51 14.77
CA GLU A 293 44.40 -22.34 13.35
C GLU A 293 43.54 -21.29 12.62
N GLY A 294 42.62 -20.62 13.31
CA GLY A 294 41.78 -19.58 12.72
C GLY A 294 42.59 -18.43 12.13
N TYR A 295 42.18 -17.92 10.97
CA TYR A 295 42.88 -16.84 10.26
C TYR A 295 41.98 -15.66 9.90
N GLY A 296 42.57 -14.48 9.76
CA GLY A 296 41.88 -13.28 9.26
C GLY A 296 40.82 -12.72 10.21
N ASN A 297 40.88 -13.03 11.51
CA ASN A 297 39.87 -12.61 12.47
C ASN A 297 40.24 -11.27 13.16
N ILE A 298 39.23 -10.45 13.47
CA ILE A 298 39.36 -9.23 14.28
C ILE A 298 38.52 -9.41 15.53
N PHE A 299 39.15 -9.59 16.70
CA PHE A 299 38.46 -9.72 17.99
C PHE A 299 38.84 -8.60 18.96
N ILE A 300 37.91 -7.72 19.28
CA ILE A 300 38.15 -6.56 20.14
C ILE A 300 37.14 -6.55 21.30
N GLY A 301 37.62 -6.65 22.53
CA GLY A 301 36.81 -6.68 23.74
C GLY A 301 37.18 -7.82 24.68
N ASP A 302 36.69 -7.75 25.92
CA ASP A 302 36.85 -8.83 26.89
C ASP A 302 36.16 -10.11 26.38
N SER A 303 36.94 -11.18 26.25
CA SER A 303 36.52 -12.52 25.85
C SER A 303 35.79 -12.58 24.49
N ALA A 304 36.04 -11.60 23.61
CA ALA A 304 35.55 -11.63 22.23
C ALA A 304 36.18 -12.82 21.48
N GLY A 305 35.36 -13.66 20.85
CA GLY A 305 35.83 -14.86 20.13
C GLY A 305 36.56 -15.89 21.00
N TYR A 306 36.31 -15.93 22.31
CA TYR A 306 37.04 -16.77 23.28
C TYR A 306 37.23 -18.23 22.85
N ALA A 307 36.17 -18.87 22.34
CA ALA A 307 36.16 -20.29 21.99
C ALA A 307 36.55 -20.57 20.53
N ASN A 308 36.93 -19.56 19.73
CA ASN A 308 37.21 -19.75 18.30
C ASN A 308 38.38 -20.70 18.16
N GLU A 309 38.22 -21.88 17.56
CA GLU A 309 39.31 -22.83 17.34
C GLU A 309 39.87 -22.68 15.91
N ASN A 310 38.96 -22.69 14.94
CA ASN A 310 39.26 -22.71 13.50
C ASN A 310 38.29 -21.86 12.66
N GLY A 311 37.49 -20.99 13.30
CA GLY A 311 36.70 -19.98 12.60
C GLY A 311 37.57 -18.90 11.95
N ASN A 312 37.16 -18.44 10.78
CA ASN A 312 37.94 -17.56 9.91
C ASN A 312 37.16 -16.32 9.46
N ASP A 313 37.88 -15.26 9.11
CA ASP A 313 37.32 -14.02 8.55
C ASP A 313 36.20 -13.40 9.40
N ASN A 314 36.24 -13.55 10.73
CA ASN A 314 35.22 -13.02 11.63
C ASN A 314 35.63 -11.65 12.20
N ILE A 315 34.65 -10.76 12.40
CA ILE A 315 34.83 -9.47 13.07
C ILE A 315 33.95 -9.47 14.33
N PHE A 316 34.53 -9.65 15.51
CA PHE A 316 33.84 -9.60 16.79
C PHE A 316 34.33 -8.41 17.63
N ILE A 317 33.47 -7.44 17.87
CA ILE A 317 33.80 -6.21 18.59
C ILE A 317 32.76 -6.00 19.70
N GLY A 318 33.18 -6.10 20.96
CA GLY A 318 32.33 -5.96 22.14
C GLY A 318 32.65 -6.99 23.21
N ASN A 319 32.22 -6.71 24.44
CA ASN A 319 32.38 -7.66 25.55
C ASN A 319 31.61 -8.96 25.24
N THR A 320 32.32 -10.08 25.24
CA THR A 320 31.84 -11.44 24.95
C THR A 320 31.13 -11.62 23.59
N ALA A 321 31.40 -10.74 22.61
CA ALA A 321 30.92 -10.90 21.25
C ALA A 321 31.47 -12.21 20.63
N GLY A 322 30.59 -13.05 20.08
CA GLY A 322 30.97 -14.35 19.50
C GLY A 322 31.69 -15.31 20.46
N ARG A 323 31.51 -15.19 21.78
CA ARG A 323 32.31 -15.92 22.79
C ARG A 323 32.36 -17.43 22.56
N SER A 324 31.25 -18.05 22.16
CA SER A 324 31.15 -19.50 21.94
C SER A 324 31.46 -19.96 20.52
N ASN A 325 31.88 -19.06 19.61
CA ASN A 325 32.17 -19.44 18.22
C ASN A 325 33.29 -20.46 18.20
N ILE A 326 33.10 -21.63 17.60
CA ILE A 326 34.15 -22.67 17.50
C ILE A 326 34.72 -22.65 16.09
N SER A 327 33.87 -22.81 15.07
CA SER A 327 34.26 -22.92 13.66
C SER A 327 33.43 -22.05 12.70
N GLY A 328 32.55 -21.19 13.23
CA GLY A 328 31.81 -20.22 12.42
C GLY A 328 32.75 -19.24 11.72
N TYR A 329 32.37 -18.79 10.52
CA TYR A 329 33.22 -17.94 9.67
C TYR A 329 32.42 -16.85 8.95
N ARG A 330 33.13 -15.78 8.58
CA ARG A 330 32.57 -14.61 7.88
C ARG A 330 31.39 -13.98 8.61
N ASN A 331 31.46 -13.94 9.93
CA ASN A 331 30.47 -13.27 10.77
C ASN A 331 30.96 -11.87 11.19
N VAL A 332 30.04 -10.92 11.32
CA VAL A 332 30.29 -9.57 11.84
C VAL A 332 29.42 -9.36 13.07
N PHE A 333 30.00 -9.41 14.27
CA PHE A 333 29.31 -9.17 15.54
C PHE A 333 29.85 -7.91 16.20
N LEU A 334 29.02 -6.89 16.34
CA LEU A 334 29.36 -5.61 16.97
C LEU A 334 28.38 -5.31 18.11
N GLY A 335 28.85 -5.31 19.36
CA GLY A 335 28.05 -5.03 20.55
C GLY A 335 28.29 -6.02 21.70
N ASN A 336 27.85 -5.67 22.91
CA ASN A 336 27.93 -6.56 24.07
C ASN A 336 27.08 -7.82 23.81
N GLN A 337 27.67 -9.00 24.02
CA GLN A 337 27.02 -10.31 23.83
C GLN A 337 26.44 -10.55 22.43
N SER A 338 26.82 -9.76 21.42
CA SER A 338 26.38 -9.98 20.04
C SER A 338 26.87 -11.35 19.55
N GLY A 339 25.95 -12.21 19.11
CA GLY A 339 26.25 -13.58 18.67
C GLY A 339 26.87 -14.48 19.74
N TYR A 340 26.63 -14.22 21.02
CA TYR A 340 27.34 -14.87 22.14
C TYR A 340 27.40 -16.41 22.05
N ARG A 341 26.30 -17.09 21.71
CA ARG A 341 26.25 -18.57 21.59
C ARG A 341 26.53 -19.12 20.20
N ASN A 342 26.96 -18.30 19.23
CA ASN A 342 27.26 -18.79 17.89
C ASN A 342 28.32 -19.89 18.01
N ILE A 343 28.08 -21.08 17.46
CA ILE A 343 29.01 -22.23 17.53
C ILE A 343 29.61 -22.47 16.14
N THR A 344 28.73 -22.64 15.14
CA THR A 344 29.10 -22.98 13.75
C THR A 344 28.40 -22.10 12.71
N GLY A 345 27.65 -21.08 13.13
CA GLY A 345 26.94 -20.19 12.21
C GLY A 345 27.90 -19.37 11.35
N ARG A 346 27.42 -18.95 10.18
CA ARG A 346 28.26 -18.28 9.17
C ARG A 346 27.49 -17.20 8.43
N TYR A 347 28.22 -16.23 7.88
CA TYR A 347 27.65 -15.13 7.10
C TYR A 347 26.60 -14.30 7.85
N ASN A 348 26.70 -14.21 9.17
CA ASN A 348 25.77 -13.41 9.98
C ASN A 348 26.32 -12.01 10.24
N VAL A 349 25.45 -11.01 10.25
CA VAL A 349 25.76 -9.62 10.64
C VAL A 349 24.89 -9.24 11.82
N PHE A 350 25.46 -9.19 13.03
CA PHE A 350 24.76 -8.83 14.27
C PHE A 350 25.33 -7.55 14.88
N ILE A 351 24.53 -6.48 14.92
CA ILE A 351 24.95 -5.16 15.38
C ILE A 351 23.99 -4.64 16.45
N GLY A 352 24.45 -4.57 17.70
CA GLY A 352 23.67 -4.10 18.85
C GLY A 352 23.99 -4.84 20.14
N ASP A 353 23.49 -4.33 21.27
CA ASP A 353 23.50 -5.06 22.54
C ASP A 353 22.63 -6.31 22.43
N LYS A 354 23.17 -7.48 22.80
CA LYS A 354 22.44 -8.76 22.87
C LYS A 354 21.70 -9.17 21.60
N THR A 355 22.22 -8.82 20.43
CA THR A 355 21.70 -9.30 19.14
C THR A 355 22.07 -10.76 18.88
N GLY A 356 21.10 -11.59 18.49
CA GLY A 356 21.36 -12.97 18.07
C GLY A 356 22.01 -13.86 19.13
N VAL A 357 21.79 -13.57 20.43
CA VAL A 357 22.51 -14.21 21.55
C VAL A 357 22.44 -15.73 21.52
N GLN A 358 21.27 -16.31 21.26
CA GLN A 358 21.07 -17.77 21.27
C GLN A 358 21.39 -18.46 19.93
N ASN A 359 21.91 -17.75 18.93
CA ASN A 359 22.24 -18.35 17.63
C ASN A 359 23.31 -19.39 17.82
N THR A 360 23.07 -20.65 17.49
CA THR A 360 24.04 -21.75 17.61
C THR A 360 24.64 -22.10 16.26
N SER A 361 23.81 -22.24 15.23
CA SER A 361 24.26 -22.60 13.87
C SER A 361 23.54 -21.84 12.74
N GLY A 362 22.66 -20.89 13.06
CA GLY A 362 21.95 -20.07 12.07
C GLY A 362 22.89 -19.30 11.14
N GLN A 363 22.45 -19.05 9.91
CA GLN A 363 23.32 -18.56 8.84
C GLN A 363 22.65 -17.46 8.01
N GLN A 364 23.45 -16.58 7.42
CA GLN A 364 22.98 -15.53 6.50
C GLN A 364 21.94 -14.58 7.13
N ASN A 365 22.00 -14.36 8.44
CA ASN A 365 21.08 -13.45 9.13
C ASN A 365 21.70 -12.05 9.24
N VAL A 366 20.89 -11.01 9.03
CA VAL A 366 21.23 -9.60 9.29
C VAL A 366 20.36 -9.11 10.44
N ILE A 367 20.93 -8.89 11.62
CA ILE A 367 20.21 -8.46 12.82
C ILE A 367 20.85 -7.18 13.37
N ILE A 368 20.09 -6.09 13.38
CA ILE A 368 20.57 -4.76 13.78
C ILE A 368 19.58 -4.16 14.77
N GLY A 369 20.07 -3.76 15.94
CA GLY A 369 19.33 -3.11 17.02
C GLY A 369 19.25 -3.93 18.31
N ALA A 370 19.11 -3.28 19.45
CA ALA A 370 19.27 -3.93 20.75
C ALA A 370 18.25 -5.06 20.98
N THR A 371 18.76 -6.20 21.44
CA THR A 371 18.03 -7.43 21.79
C THR A 371 17.19 -8.03 20.65
N SER A 372 17.47 -7.67 19.40
CA SER A 372 16.79 -8.27 18.25
C SER A 372 17.28 -9.68 17.97
N GLY A 373 16.37 -10.57 17.54
CA GLY A 373 16.67 -11.97 17.27
C GLY A 373 17.26 -12.76 18.44
N TYR A 374 17.00 -12.36 19.69
CA TYR A 374 17.67 -12.90 20.88
C TYR A 374 17.59 -14.42 20.98
N PHE A 375 16.41 -15.00 20.70
CA PHE A 375 16.19 -16.45 20.74
C PHE A 375 16.43 -17.18 19.41
N ASN A 376 16.96 -16.50 18.37
CA ASN A 376 17.21 -17.14 17.07
C ASN A 376 18.32 -18.17 17.23
N THR A 377 18.01 -19.46 17.15
CA THR A 377 18.95 -20.56 17.37
C THR A 377 19.55 -21.05 16.05
N ILE A 378 18.71 -21.49 15.12
CA ILE A 378 19.12 -22.09 13.84
C ILE A 378 18.48 -21.44 12.61
N GLY A 379 17.62 -20.42 12.82
CA GLY A 379 16.98 -19.70 11.72
C GLY A 379 18.00 -19.13 10.74
N TYR A 380 17.64 -19.09 9.45
CA TYR A 380 18.53 -18.62 8.39
C TYR A 380 17.86 -17.59 7.48
N ARG A 381 18.68 -16.77 6.81
CA ARG A 381 18.25 -15.73 5.86
C ARG A 381 17.21 -14.74 6.43
N ASN A 382 17.28 -14.44 7.72
CA ASN A 382 16.42 -13.42 8.34
C ASN A 382 17.06 -12.03 8.30
N VAL A 383 16.25 -11.00 8.10
CA VAL A 383 16.65 -9.58 8.19
C VAL A 383 15.83 -8.89 9.28
N PHE A 384 16.42 -8.61 10.43
CA PHE A 384 15.79 -7.96 11.57
C PHE A 384 16.44 -6.61 11.84
N VAL A 385 15.71 -5.52 11.71
CA VAL A 385 16.23 -4.15 11.90
C VAL A 385 15.30 -3.33 12.78
N GLY A 386 15.77 -2.98 13.98
CA GLY A 386 15.00 -2.28 15.00
C GLY A 386 15.27 -2.86 16.38
N ASN A 387 14.61 -2.34 17.42
CA ASN A 387 14.77 -2.83 18.79
C ASN A 387 13.75 -3.95 19.06
N TRP A 388 14.23 -5.09 19.56
CA TRP A 388 13.47 -6.30 19.84
C TRP A 388 12.70 -6.93 18.66
N CYS A 389 13.18 -6.74 17.43
CA CYS A 389 12.59 -7.41 16.27
C CYS A 389 12.83 -8.92 16.37
N GLY A 390 11.80 -9.74 16.10
CA GLY A 390 11.93 -11.20 16.11
C GLY A 390 12.49 -11.77 17.41
N TYR A 391 12.20 -11.16 18.57
CA TYR A 391 12.81 -11.51 19.86
C TYR A 391 12.69 -13.01 20.18
N TYR A 392 11.51 -13.59 19.97
CA TYR A 392 11.22 -15.01 20.20
C TYR A 392 11.45 -15.92 18.99
N ASN A 393 11.99 -15.42 17.87
CA ASN A 393 12.23 -16.24 16.68
C ASN A 393 13.24 -17.31 17.01
N THR A 394 12.89 -18.59 16.94
CA THR A 394 13.79 -19.71 17.25
C THR A 394 14.38 -20.30 15.98
N ILE A 395 13.53 -20.84 15.10
CA ILE A 395 13.91 -21.53 13.87
C ILE A 395 13.34 -20.89 12.60
N GLY A 396 12.43 -19.92 12.75
CA GLY A 396 11.82 -19.20 11.64
C GLY A 396 12.89 -18.63 10.70
N SER A 397 12.66 -18.78 9.40
CA SER A 397 13.63 -18.47 8.35
C SER A 397 13.01 -17.63 7.25
N ASP A 398 13.85 -16.98 6.44
CA ASP A 398 13.43 -16.14 5.32
C ASP A 398 12.49 -14.97 5.72
N ASN A 399 12.59 -14.48 6.97
CA ASN A 399 11.76 -13.38 7.45
C ASN A 399 12.45 -12.01 7.31
N ILE A 400 11.67 -10.96 7.03
CA ILE A 400 12.11 -9.57 6.97
C ILE A 400 11.31 -8.76 7.99
N PHE A 401 11.90 -8.43 9.15
CA PHE A 401 11.27 -7.63 10.21
C PHE A 401 11.96 -6.28 10.39
N LEU A 402 11.25 -5.18 10.14
CA LEU A 402 11.77 -3.83 10.27
C LEU A 402 10.84 -2.99 11.16
N GLY A 403 11.36 -2.43 12.25
CA GLY A 403 10.60 -1.59 13.18
C GLY A 403 10.56 -2.15 14.61
N ASN A 404 10.31 -1.28 15.59
CA ASN A 404 10.32 -1.68 17.00
C ASN A 404 9.29 -2.81 17.27
N GLN A 405 9.78 -3.91 17.85
CA GLN A 405 8.98 -5.10 18.19
C GLN A 405 8.23 -5.75 16.99
N ALA A 406 8.68 -5.51 15.75
CA ALA A 406 8.13 -6.23 14.59
C ALA A 406 8.41 -7.75 14.72
N GLY A 407 7.38 -8.58 14.55
CA GLY A 407 7.47 -10.03 14.68
C GLY A 407 7.90 -10.53 16.07
N TRP A 408 7.63 -9.77 17.14
CA TRP A 408 8.13 -10.04 18.49
C TRP A 408 7.93 -11.48 18.97
N ASN A 409 6.72 -12.03 18.82
CA ASN A 409 6.38 -13.40 19.25
C ASN A 409 6.64 -14.48 18.19
N ASN A 410 7.19 -14.14 17.00
CA ASN A 410 7.38 -15.13 15.93
C ASN A 410 8.28 -16.22 16.47
N THR A 411 7.85 -17.49 16.52
CA THR A 411 8.65 -18.59 17.07
C THR A 411 9.25 -19.44 15.95
N VAL A 412 8.42 -19.88 15.01
CA VAL A 412 8.80 -20.76 13.89
C VAL A 412 8.33 -20.25 12.53
N GLY A 413 7.44 -19.24 12.50
CA GLY A 413 6.90 -18.68 11.27
C GLY A 413 7.99 -18.21 10.31
N SER A 414 7.81 -18.50 9.03
CA SER A 414 8.80 -18.30 7.98
C SER A 414 8.23 -17.52 6.79
N SER A 415 9.12 -16.94 5.98
CA SER A 415 8.75 -16.20 4.77
C SER A 415 7.83 -15.00 5.00
N ASN A 416 7.90 -14.36 6.18
CA ASN A 416 7.08 -13.20 6.52
C ASN A 416 7.83 -11.88 6.30
N ILE A 417 7.12 -10.84 5.84
CA ILE A 417 7.63 -9.48 5.69
C ILE A 417 6.82 -8.56 6.62
N PHE A 418 7.40 -8.14 7.74
CA PHE A 418 6.78 -7.23 8.72
C PHE A 418 7.54 -5.91 8.80
N VAL A 419 6.91 -4.83 8.40
CA VAL A 419 7.53 -3.50 8.33
C VAL A 419 6.64 -2.48 9.03
N GLY A 420 7.11 -1.97 10.17
CA GLY A 420 6.41 -1.02 11.03
C GLY A 420 6.46 -1.43 12.49
N THR A 421 6.36 -0.45 13.39
CA THR A 421 6.30 -0.71 14.84
C THR A 421 5.11 -1.60 15.15
N LEU A 422 5.34 -2.68 15.91
CA LEU A 422 4.35 -3.70 16.30
C LEU A 422 3.69 -4.47 15.14
N SER A 423 4.25 -4.43 13.92
CA SER A 423 3.74 -5.23 12.80
C SER A 423 3.93 -6.72 13.08
N GLY A 424 2.86 -7.51 12.95
CA GLY A 424 2.89 -8.96 13.24
C GLY A 424 3.30 -9.32 14.68
N PHE A 425 2.98 -8.47 15.66
CA PHE A 425 3.48 -8.57 17.03
C PHE A 425 3.21 -9.94 17.69
N THR A 426 2.00 -10.48 17.56
CA THR A 426 1.61 -11.77 18.16
C THR A 426 1.82 -12.99 17.26
N ASN A 427 2.36 -12.83 16.05
CA ASN A 427 2.61 -13.98 15.15
C ASN A 427 3.45 -15.03 15.86
N THR A 428 3.02 -16.29 15.85
CA THR A 428 3.76 -17.39 16.48
C THR A 428 4.28 -18.37 15.44
N THR A 429 3.41 -18.87 14.57
CA THR A 429 3.72 -19.93 13.59
C THR A 429 3.30 -19.58 12.16
N ALA A 430 2.68 -18.42 11.92
CA ALA A 430 2.14 -18.10 10.61
C ALA A 430 3.24 -17.82 9.58
N GLU A 431 2.93 -18.10 8.31
CA GLU A 431 3.88 -18.03 7.20
C GLU A 431 3.34 -17.20 6.04
N ASN A 432 4.26 -16.76 5.17
CA ASN A 432 3.94 -16.10 3.90
C ASN A 432 3.08 -14.82 4.03
N ASN A 433 3.20 -14.10 5.15
CA ASN A 433 2.46 -12.86 5.37
C ASN A 433 3.26 -11.61 4.97
N ILE A 434 2.59 -10.60 4.42
CA ILE A 434 3.15 -9.28 4.13
C ILE A 434 2.39 -8.23 4.94
N PHE A 435 2.98 -7.75 6.03
CA PHE A 435 2.43 -6.70 6.88
C PHE A 435 3.28 -5.43 6.79
N LEU A 436 2.70 -4.35 6.30
CA LEU A 436 3.36 -3.05 6.11
C LEU A 436 2.52 -1.93 6.74
N GLY A 437 2.93 -1.45 7.91
CA GLY A 437 2.23 -0.41 8.65
C GLY A 437 2.48 -0.51 10.15
N ASN A 438 2.22 0.57 10.88
CA ASN A 438 2.18 0.49 12.33
C ASN A 438 1.01 -0.42 12.76
N SER A 439 1.32 -1.45 13.54
CA SER A 439 0.36 -2.45 14.04
C SER A 439 -0.45 -3.17 12.95
N SER A 440 0.06 -3.27 11.71
CA SER A 440 -0.55 -4.14 10.69
C SER A 440 -0.43 -5.61 11.12
N GLY A 441 -1.54 -6.35 11.07
CA GLY A 441 -1.59 -7.75 11.53
C GLY A 441 -1.18 -7.95 12.99
N TYR A 442 -1.42 -6.97 13.86
CA TYR A 442 -0.94 -6.97 15.25
C TYR A 442 -1.27 -8.26 16.00
N SER A 443 -2.53 -8.72 15.90
CA SER A 443 -3.06 -9.89 16.60
C SER A 443 -2.90 -11.21 15.84
N ASN A 444 -2.26 -11.22 14.66
CA ASN A 444 -2.18 -12.41 13.80
C ASN A 444 -1.32 -13.49 14.43
N GLU A 445 -1.93 -14.53 15.02
CA GLU A 445 -1.22 -15.62 15.72
C GLU A 445 -0.77 -16.74 14.77
N THR A 446 -1.69 -17.24 13.94
CA THR A 446 -1.50 -18.41 13.05
C THR A 446 -1.96 -18.18 11.61
N GLY A 447 -2.69 -17.08 11.34
CA GLY A 447 -3.20 -16.73 10.01
C GLY A 447 -2.09 -16.50 8.99
N SER A 448 -2.07 -17.32 7.93
CA SER A 448 -1.02 -17.34 6.91
C SER A 448 -1.51 -16.79 5.56
N GLU A 449 -0.55 -16.43 4.70
CA GLU A 449 -0.81 -15.96 3.32
C GLU A 449 -1.64 -14.67 3.24
N ASN A 450 -1.52 -13.79 4.23
CA ASN A 450 -2.22 -12.50 4.28
C ASN A 450 -1.34 -11.34 3.81
N ILE A 451 -1.95 -10.35 3.15
CA ILE A 451 -1.31 -9.09 2.75
C ILE A 451 -2.05 -7.95 3.47
N PHE A 452 -1.43 -7.34 4.48
CA PHE A 452 -1.97 -6.20 5.22
C PHE A 452 -1.09 -4.96 5.06
N ILE A 453 -1.58 -3.95 4.36
CA ILE A 453 -0.82 -2.74 4.04
C ILE A 453 -1.60 -1.50 4.50
N GLY A 454 -1.04 -0.77 5.46
CA GLY A 454 -1.66 0.39 6.09
C GLY A 454 -1.61 0.28 7.62
N LYS A 455 -1.65 1.42 8.30
CA LYS A 455 -1.73 1.43 9.78
C LYS A 455 -2.98 0.68 10.23
N GLU A 456 -2.78 -0.28 11.13
CA GLU A 456 -3.82 -1.13 11.72
C GLU A 456 -4.67 -1.91 10.69
N SER A 457 -4.12 -2.15 9.49
CA SER A 457 -4.74 -3.06 8.52
C SER A 457 -4.69 -4.50 9.06
N GLY A 458 -5.81 -5.21 9.02
CA GLY A 458 -5.92 -6.58 9.56
C GLY A 458 -5.57 -6.70 11.05
N PHE A 459 -5.73 -5.62 11.83
CA PHE A 459 -5.24 -5.52 13.21
C PHE A 459 -5.65 -6.70 14.10
N SER A 460 -6.93 -7.11 14.03
CA SER A 460 -7.51 -8.15 14.88
C SER A 460 -7.41 -9.56 14.32
N ASN A 461 -6.75 -9.79 13.18
CA ASN A 461 -6.70 -11.12 12.56
C ASN A 461 -6.04 -12.09 13.53
N ILE A 462 -6.60 -13.27 13.76
CA ILE A 462 -6.04 -14.29 14.67
C ILE A 462 -5.53 -15.46 13.82
N ASP A 463 -6.45 -16.09 13.09
CA ASP A 463 -6.22 -17.31 12.28
C ASP A 463 -6.74 -17.20 10.84
N GLY A 464 -7.34 -16.07 10.44
CA GLY A 464 -7.79 -15.83 9.08
C GLY A 464 -6.65 -15.91 8.05
N THR A 465 -6.94 -16.47 6.87
CA THR A 465 -5.94 -16.76 5.82
C THR A 465 -6.33 -16.14 4.48
N LEU A 466 -5.35 -15.93 3.60
CA LEU A 466 -5.59 -15.51 2.21
C LEU A 466 -6.37 -14.19 2.09
N ASN A 467 -6.17 -13.27 3.03
CA ASN A 467 -6.81 -11.96 3.02
C ASN A 467 -5.86 -10.89 2.45
N VAL A 468 -6.38 -10.00 1.63
CA VAL A 468 -5.69 -8.79 1.14
C VAL A 468 -6.41 -7.59 1.72
N CYS A 469 -5.79 -6.88 2.67
CA CYS A 469 -6.31 -5.63 3.23
C CYS A 469 -5.31 -4.49 2.96
N ILE A 470 -5.75 -3.45 2.25
CA ILE A 470 -4.89 -2.33 1.84
C ILE A 470 -5.62 -1.02 2.14
N GLY A 471 -5.13 -0.27 3.12
CA GLY A 471 -5.69 1.01 3.57
C GLY A 471 -5.61 1.18 5.08
N PHE A 472 -5.80 2.41 5.56
CA PHE A 472 -5.89 2.68 6.99
C PHE A 472 -7.09 1.92 7.60
N GLN A 473 -6.81 1.06 8.59
CA GLN A 473 -7.80 0.23 9.27
C GLN A 473 -8.69 -0.60 8.31
N SER A 474 -8.16 -1.01 7.15
CA SER A 474 -8.83 -1.97 6.28
C SER A 474 -8.87 -3.34 6.97
N GLY A 475 -10.04 -3.99 7.03
CA GLY A 475 -10.20 -5.27 7.73
C GLY A 475 -9.82 -5.25 9.22
N TYR A 476 -9.96 -4.11 9.91
CA TYR A 476 -9.49 -3.92 11.29
C TYR A 476 -10.01 -4.98 12.28
N SER A 477 -11.29 -5.34 12.19
CA SER A 477 -11.96 -6.27 13.10
C SER A 477 -11.94 -7.73 12.63
N LEU A 478 -11.26 -8.04 11.51
CA LEU A 478 -11.20 -9.40 10.96
C LEU A 478 -10.55 -10.31 11.99
N THR A 479 -11.21 -11.35 12.49
CA THR A 479 -10.65 -12.30 13.46
C THR A 479 -10.27 -13.63 12.81
N SER A 480 -11.19 -14.23 12.04
CA SER A 480 -11.01 -15.55 11.42
C SER A 480 -11.49 -15.64 9.97
N GLY A 481 -12.03 -14.54 9.43
CA GLY A 481 -12.44 -14.46 8.04
C GLY A 481 -11.27 -14.69 7.08
N SER A 482 -11.56 -15.35 5.96
CA SER A 482 -10.56 -15.79 4.97
C SER A 482 -11.01 -15.48 3.54
N TYR A 483 -10.06 -15.40 2.61
CA TYR A 483 -10.33 -15.12 1.18
C TYR A 483 -10.97 -13.75 0.92
N ASN A 484 -10.70 -12.75 1.76
CA ASN A 484 -11.24 -11.41 1.58
C ASN A 484 -10.26 -10.47 0.85
N SER A 485 -10.79 -9.57 0.02
CA SER A 485 -10.03 -8.52 -0.68
C SER A 485 -10.61 -7.15 -0.35
N TYR A 486 -9.98 -6.43 0.59
CA TYR A 486 -10.37 -5.12 1.07
C TYR A 486 -9.35 -4.06 0.64
N LEU A 487 -9.79 -3.07 -0.13
CA LEU A 487 -8.94 -1.99 -0.66
C LEU A 487 -9.62 -0.64 -0.43
N GLY A 488 -9.10 0.14 0.52
CA GLY A 488 -9.58 1.49 0.82
C GLY A 488 -9.52 1.85 2.30
N PHE A 489 -9.68 3.14 2.60
CA PHE A 489 -9.87 3.62 3.96
C PHE A 489 -11.12 2.96 4.57
N TRP A 490 -10.95 2.22 5.67
CA TRP A 490 -12.04 1.50 6.36
C TRP A 490 -12.83 0.49 5.52
N ALA A 491 -12.25 -0.03 4.42
CA ALA A 491 -12.86 -1.13 3.68
C ALA A 491 -12.96 -2.38 4.58
N GLY A 492 -14.15 -2.96 4.69
CA GLY A 492 -14.41 -4.17 5.50
C GLY A 492 -14.07 -4.03 6.99
N ARG A 493 -14.05 -2.81 7.54
CA ARG A 493 -13.52 -2.53 8.89
C ARG A 493 -14.21 -3.35 9.99
N GLY A 494 -15.52 -3.53 9.90
CA GLY A 494 -16.36 -4.22 10.88
C GLY A 494 -16.43 -5.74 10.72
N ASN A 495 -15.88 -6.29 9.64
CA ASN A 495 -16.02 -7.71 9.33
C ASN A 495 -15.14 -8.54 10.27
N THR A 496 -15.72 -9.52 10.95
CA THR A 496 -15.05 -10.38 11.93
C THR A 496 -14.77 -11.77 11.35
N THR A 497 -15.78 -12.45 10.82
CA THR A 497 -15.69 -13.86 10.37
C THR A 497 -16.07 -14.07 8.90
N GLY A 498 -16.43 -13.01 8.18
CA GLY A 498 -16.88 -13.08 6.80
C GLY A 498 -15.80 -13.62 5.84
N THR A 499 -16.24 -14.26 4.76
CA THR A 499 -15.34 -14.92 3.79
C THR A 499 -15.71 -14.60 2.36
N TYR A 500 -14.73 -14.67 1.45
CA TYR A 500 -14.94 -14.47 0.01
C TYR A 500 -15.53 -13.11 -0.37
N ASN A 501 -15.25 -12.07 0.42
CA ASN A 501 -15.73 -10.71 0.14
C ASN A 501 -14.70 -9.88 -0.63
N THR A 502 -15.15 -9.10 -1.61
CA THR A 502 -14.33 -8.13 -2.35
C THR A 502 -14.88 -6.72 -2.12
N PHE A 503 -14.22 -5.93 -1.28
CA PHE A 503 -14.62 -4.55 -0.96
C PHE A 503 -13.56 -3.55 -1.44
N ILE A 504 -13.94 -2.70 -2.40
CA ILE A 504 -13.04 -1.74 -3.04
C ILE A 504 -13.65 -0.34 -2.97
N GLY A 505 -12.99 0.56 -2.24
CA GLY A 505 -13.40 1.96 -2.06
C GLY A 505 -13.43 2.38 -0.59
N ALA A 506 -13.49 3.68 -0.35
CA ALA A 506 -13.56 4.21 1.01
C ALA A 506 -14.88 3.81 1.68
N GLN A 507 -14.78 3.17 2.84
CA GLN A 507 -15.89 2.66 3.65
C GLN A 507 -16.77 1.61 2.97
N ALA A 508 -16.25 0.91 1.95
CA ALA A 508 -16.94 -0.22 1.34
C ALA A 508 -17.15 -1.34 2.38
N GLY A 509 -18.40 -1.73 2.65
CA GLY A 509 -18.73 -2.76 3.64
C GLY A 509 -18.27 -2.44 5.07
N MET A 510 -18.22 -1.16 5.47
CA MET A 510 -17.59 -0.73 6.73
C MET A 510 -18.17 -1.40 7.99
N TYR A 511 -19.49 -1.55 8.09
CA TYR A 511 -20.16 -2.15 9.25
C TYR A 511 -20.61 -3.60 9.04
N ASN A 512 -20.17 -4.22 7.96
CA ASN A 512 -20.50 -5.60 7.64
C ASN A 512 -19.76 -6.55 8.59
N THR A 513 -20.47 -7.35 9.40
CA THR A 513 -19.84 -8.15 10.46
C THR A 513 -19.52 -9.58 10.06
N GLU A 514 -20.44 -10.28 9.38
CA GLU A 514 -20.30 -11.74 9.15
C GLU A 514 -20.58 -12.17 7.70
N SER A 515 -20.70 -11.24 6.76
CA SER A 515 -21.19 -11.60 5.43
C SER A 515 -20.24 -12.46 4.61
N ILE A 516 -20.82 -13.13 3.60
CA ILE A 516 -20.08 -13.97 2.66
C ILE A 516 -20.39 -13.63 1.20
N ASN A 517 -19.41 -13.88 0.32
CA ASN A 517 -19.56 -13.81 -1.13
C ASN A 517 -20.09 -12.47 -1.69
N ASN A 518 -19.69 -11.35 -1.07
CA ASN A 518 -20.09 -10.03 -1.54
C ASN A 518 -19.04 -9.38 -2.43
N VAL A 519 -19.50 -8.65 -3.46
CA VAL A 519 -18.67 -7.77 -4.29
C VAL A 519 -19.18 -6.34 -4.12
N PHE A 520 -18.46 -5.52 -3.36
CA PHE A 520 -18.79 -4.12 -3.13
C PHE A 520 -17.71 -3.20 -3.70
N ILE A 521 -18.05 -2.42 -4.73
CA ILE A 521 -17.11 -1.55 -5.44
C ILE A 521 -17.68 -0.13 -5.51
N GLY A 522 -17.07 0.81 -4.79
CA GLY A 522 -17.49 2.20 -4.71
C GLY A 522 -17.19 2.83 -3.34
N SER A 523 -17.34 4.14 -3.22
CA SER A 523 -17.31 4.79 -1.90
C SER A 523 -18.67 4.66 -1.22
N TYR A 524 -18.69 4.37 0.08
CA TYR A 524 -19.92 4.18 0.88
C TYR A 524 -20.87 3.06 0.40
N VAL A 525 -20.39 2.16 -0.45
CA VAL A 525 -21.16 0.99 -0.91
C VAL A 525 -21.39 0.03 0.26
N ALA A 526 -22.64 -0.37 0.49
CA ALA A 526 -23.04 -1.22 1.63
C ALA A 526 -22.39 -0.82 2.97
N ALA A 527 -22.17 0.49 3.20
CA ALA A 527 -21.43 0.94 4.36
C ALA A 527 -22.10 0.55 5.68
N GLU A 528 -23.44 0.47 5.68
CA GLU A 528 -24.29 0.20 6.83
C GLU A 528 -24.93 -1.21 6.75
N ASP A 529 -24.56 -2.01 5.75
CA ASP A 529 -24.95 -3.42 5.66
C ASP A 529 -24.24 -4.21 6.77
N THR A 530 -25.00 -4.83 7.66
CA THR A 530 -24.44 -5.62 8.77
C THR A 530 -24.31 -7.11 8.47
N ILE A 531 -25.17 -7.68 7.61
CA ILE A 531 -25.32 -9.16 7.48
C ILE A 531 -25.58 -9.67 6.05
N GLY A 532 -25.88 -8.80 5.08
CA GLY A 532 -26.25 -9.17 3.72
C GLY A 532 -25.14 -9.97 3.04
N SER A 533 -25.50 -11.05 2.34
CA SER A 533 -24.57 -11.99 1.68
C SER A 533 -24.96 -12.27 0.23
N GLU A 534 -23.99 -12.72 -0.58
CA GLU A 534 -24.19 -13.06 -2.00
C GLU A 534 -24.66 -11.86 -2.85
N ASN A 535 -24.20 -10.65 -2.50
CA ASN A 535 -24.59 -9.41 -3.15
C ASN A 535 -23.48 -8.86 -4.07
N THR A 536 -23.87 -8.25 -5.19
CA THR A 536 -22.98 -7.52 -6.11
C THR A 536 -23.41 -6.06 -6.20
N TYR A 537 -22.71 -5.17 -5.50
CA TYR A 537 -22.98 -3.74 -5.48
C TYR A 537 -21.83 -2.95 -6.12
N VAL A 538 -22.13 -2.17 -7.15
CA VAL A 538 -21.16 -1.36 -7.88
C VAL A 538 -21.68 0.05 -8.07
N GLY A 539 -21.00 1.03 -7.50
CA GLY A 539 -21.37 2.44 -7.54
C GLY A 539 -21.28 3.12 -6.18
N ALA A 540 -21.11 4.44 -6.18
CA ALA A 540 -21.07 5.21 -4.93
C ALA A 540 -22.42 5.11 -4.19
N ALA A 541 -22.38 4.75 -2.91
CA ALA A 541 -23.54 4.53 -2.04
C ALA A 541 -24.58 3.51 -2.55
N ALA A 542 -24.18 2.58 -3.44
CA ALA A 542 -25.05 1.49 -3.85
C ALA A 542 -25.34 0.57 -2.64
N GLY A 543 -26.61 0.24 -2.40
CA GLY A 543 -27.04 -0.65 -1.33
C GLY A 543 -26.63 -0.19 0.08
N ARG A 544 -26.44 1.11 0.31
CA ARG A 544 -25.81 1.64 1.55
C ARG A 544 -26.41 1.07 2.83
N TYR A 545 -27.74 0.97 2.92
CA TYR A 545 -28.47 0.44 4.06
C TYR A 545 -29.06 -0.96 3.81
N SER A 546 -28.67 -1.63 2.72
CA SER A 546 -29.20 -2.94 2.35
C SER A 546 -28.65 -4.05 3.24
N THR A 547 -29.55 -4.85 3.81
CA THR A 547 -29.22 -6.01 4.67
C THR A 547 -29.65 -7.35 4.07
N GLY A 548 -30.26 -7.34 2.89
CA GLY A 548 -30.77 -8.54 2.25
C GLY A 548 -29.72 -9.26 1.40
N ASN A 549 -30.08 -10.43 0.88
CA ASN A 549 -29.17 -11.34 0.17
C ASN A 549 -29.50 -11.47 -1.32
N ASN A 550 -28.54 -11.96 -2.11
CA ASN A 550 -28.74 -12.31 -3.52
C ASN A 550 -29.14 -11.11 -4.41
N ASN A 551 -28.67 -9.90 -4.09
CA ASN A 551 -29.00 -8.70 -4.84
C ASN A 551 -27.86 -8.25 -5.77
N THR A 552 -28.22 -7.71 -6.94
CA THR A 552 -27.30 -7.06 -7.87
C THR A 552 -27.69 -5.59 -8.03
N PHE A 553 -26.89 -4.67 -7.51
CA PHE A 553 -27.13 -3.22 -7.59
C PHE A 553 -25.98 -2.53 -8.32
N ILE A 554 -26.25 -1.94 -9.48
CA ILE A 554 -25.23 -1.29 -10.31
C ILE A 554 -25.68 0.13 -10.63
N GLY A 555 -25.04 1.13 -10.01
CA GLY A 555 -25.33 2.54 -10.19
C GLY A 555 -25.10 3.37 -8.92
N SER A 556 -24.95 4.68 -9.08
CA SER A 556 -24.80 5.57 -7.92
C SER A 556 -26.13 5.74 -7.19
N ILE A 557 -26.11 5.60 -5.86
CA ILE A 557 -27.28 5.77 -4.98
C ILE A 557 -28.43 4.81 -5.39
N CYS A 558 -28.08 3.67 -5.99
CA CYS A 558 -29.02 2.59 -6.27
C CYS A 558 -29.33 1.86 -4.95
N ALA A 559 -30.59 1.52 -4.71
CA ALA A 559 -31.01 0.76 -3.54
C ALA A 559 -30.56 1.34 -2.18
N GLU A 560 -30.41 2.66 -2.05
CA GLU A 560 -29.80 3.27 -0.87
C GLU A 560 -30.50 2.85 0.43
N SER A 561 -31.82 2.95 0.50
CA SER A 561 -32.65 2.73 1.70
C SER A 561 -33.41 1.39 1.70
N VAL A 562 -32.91 0.41 0.95
CA VAL A 562 -33.55 -0.92 0.86
C VAL A 562 -33.27 -1.72 2.13
N LEU A 563 -34.28 -2.35 2.74
CA LEU A 563 -34.09 -3.16 3.96
C LEU A 563 -34.53 -4.60 3.70
N ASN A 564 -33.75 -5.60 4.13
CA ASN A 564 -34.14 -7.02 4.11
C ASN A 564 -34.76 -7.54 2.79
N SER A 565 -34.37 -6.98 1.65
CA SER A 565 -34.91 -7.31 0.34
C SER A 565 -33.97 -8.26 -0.41
N HIS A 566 -34.52 -9.23 -1.15
CA HIS A 566 -33.75 -10.34 -1.72
C HIS A 566 -34.02 -10.57 -3.20
N HIS A 567 -33.02 -11.14 -3.88
CA HIS A 567 -33.11 -11.59 -5.28
C HIS A 567 -33.47 -10.47 -6.26
N ASN A 568 -32.98 -9.25 -6.04
CA ASN A 568 -33.27 -8.11 -6.91
C ASN A 568 -32.11 -7.78 -7.85
N VAL A 569 -32.45 -7.25 -9.02
CA VAL A 569 -31.49 -6.75 -10.01
C VAL A 569 -31.84 -5.30 -10.34
N PHE A 570 -31.08 -4.36 -9.78
CA PHE A 570 -31.25 -2.92 -10.02
C PHE A 570 -30.05 -2.35 -10.79
N VAL A 571 -30.30 -1.70 -11.91
CA VAL A 571 -29.27 -1.12 -12.76
C VAL A 571 -29.65 0.30 -13.17
N GLY A 572 -28.87 1.29 -12.74
CA GLY A 572 -29.11 2.71 -12.98
C GLY A 572 -28.87 3.57 -11.73
N GLY A 573 -28.72 4.88 -11.93
CA GLY A 573 -28.67 5.82 -10.81
C GLY A 573 -30.04 5.95 -10.15
N PHE A 574 -30.09 5.98 -8.82
CA PHE A 574 -31.33 6.11 -8.03
C PHE A 574 -32.39 5.01 -8.26
N THR A 575 -32.05 3.92 -8.92
CA THR A 575 -32.94 2.78 -9.14
C THR A 575 -33.27 2.10 -7.81
N GLY A 576 -34.56 1.83 -7.55
CA GLY A 576 -34.99 1.15 -6.32
C GLY A 576 -34.62 1.86 -5.02
N ARG A 577 -34.28 3.16 -5.04
CA ARG A 577 -33.66 3.88 -3.90
C ARG A 577 -34.43 3.72 -2.59
N MET A 578 -35.76 3.80 -2.65
CA MET A 578 -36.67 3.74 -1.50
C MET A 578 -37.50 2.46 -1.48
N ASN A 579 -36.97 1.34 -2.01
CA ASN A 579 -37.70 0.07 -2.00
C ASN A 579 -37.56 -0.63 -0.65
N LEU A 580 -38.61 -0.66 0.16
CA LEU A 580 -38.47 -1.07 1.57
C LEU A 580 -38.45 -2.59 1.75
N GLU A 581 -39.28 -3.36 1.04
CA GLU A 581 -39.41 -4.81 1.30
C GLU A 581 -39.57 -5.70 0.04
N GLY A 582 -39.61 -5.11 -1.17
CA GLY A 582 -39.96 -5.82 -2.40
C GLY A 582 -38.87 -6.80 -2.87
N ASN A 583 -39.22 -8.05 -3.14
CA ASN A 583 -38.29 -9.11 -3.58
C ASN A 583 -38.48 -9.48 -5.06
N PHE A 584 -37.46 -10.13 -5.66
CA PHE A 584 -37.53 -10.66 -7.03
C PHE A 584 -37.82 -9.59 -8.11
N ASN A 585 -37.37 -8.36 -7.89
CA ASN A 585 -37.58 -7.25 -8.82
C ASN A 585 -36.41 -7.09 -9.80
N VAL A 586 -36.72 -6.79 -11.06
CA VAL A 586 -35.76 -6.42 -12.11
C VAL A 586 -36.05 -4.97 -12.52
N LEU A 587 -35.23 -4.03 -12.08
CA LEU A 587 -35.40 -2.60 -12.32
C LEU A 587 -34.19 -2.07 -13.09
N ILE A 588 -34.40 -1.57 -14.31
CA ILE A 588 -33.31 -1.13 -15.18
C ILE A 588 -33.66 0.24 -15.76
N GLY A 589 -32.85 1.25 -15.43
CA GLY A 589 -33.03 2.64 -15.85
C GLY A 589 -32.85 3.60 -14.68
N HIS A 590 -32.42 4.83 -15.00
CA HIS A 590 -32.28 5.88 -13.99
C HIS A 590 -33.65 6.17 -13.33
N SER A 591 -33.70 6.13 -12.00
CA SER A 591 -34.92 6.27 -11.19
C SER A 591 -36.02 5.23 -11.47
N ALA A 592 -35.72 4.12 -12.17
CA ALA A 592 -36.68 3.02 -12.28
C ALA A 592 -37.03 2.49 -10.88
N GLY A 593 -38.32 2.43 -10.56
CA GLY A 593 -38.79 2.08 -9.22
C GLY A 593 -38.24 2.96 -8.09
N TYR A 594 -38.10 4.27 -8.29
CA TYR A 594 -37.57 5.23 -7.29
C TYR A 594 -38.23 5.13 -5.89
N TRP A 595 -39.44 4.56 -5.82
CA TRP A 595 -40.15 4.20 -4.60
C TRP A 595 -41.11 3.06 -4.92
N THR A 596 -40.76 1.83 -4.57
CA THR A 596 -41.59 0.65 -4.89
C THR A 596 -41.54 -0.32 -3.75
N ASP A 597 -42.65 -0.93 -3.37
CA ASP A 597 -42.64 -1.97 -2.31
C ASP A 597 -43.07 -3.35 -2.83
N GLY A 598 -43.61 -3.38 -4.05
CA GLY A 598 -44.06 -4.61 -4.68
C GLY A 598 -42.92 -5.56 -5.02
N SER A 599 -43.28 -6.84 -5.11
CA SER A 599 -42.38 -7.93 -5.50
C SER A 599 -42.67 -8.42 -6.92
N LYS A 600 -41.71 -9.10 -7.54
CA LYS A 600 -41.84 -9.72 -8.87
C LYS A 600 -42.15 -8.72 -10.00
N ASN A 601 -41.63 -7.51 -9.89
CA ASN A 601 -41.79 -6.46 -10.89
C ASN A 601 -40.64 -6.45 -11.90
N THR A 602 -40.93 -6.16 -13.16
CA THR A 602 -39.94 -5.92 -14.22
C THR A 602 -40.14 -4.53 -14.79
N PHE A 603 -39.30 -3.56 -14.41
CA PHE A 603 -39.35 -2.18 -14.90
C PHE A 603 -38.12 -1.87 -15.75
N LEU A 604 -38.33 -1.44 -16.98
CA LEU A 604 -37.27 -1.13 -17.94
C LEU A 604 -37.50 0.25 -18.57
N GLY A 605 -36.72 1.25 -18.18
CA GLY A 605 -36.80 2.62 -18.69
C GLY A 605 -36.52 3.68 -17.63
N HIS A 606 -36.28 4.93 -18.05
CA HIS A 606 -36.12 6.04 -17.12
C HIS A 606 -37.43 6.26 -16.35
N ALA A 607 -37.37 6.23 -15.01
CA ALA A 607 -38.51 6.40 -14.12
C ALA A 607 -39.69 5.41 -14.34
N ALA A 608 -39.46 4.28 -15.03
CA ALA A 608 -40.47 3.23 -15.15
C ALA A 608 -40.85 2.70 -13.76
N GLY A 609 -42.15 2.64 -13.48
CA GLY A 609 -42.71 2.19 -12.20
C GLY A 609 -42.26 3.00 -10.98
N ALA A 610 -41.83 4.25 -11.17
CA ALA A 610 -41.60 5.13 -10.02
C ALA A 610 -42.92 5.30 -9.24
N ASN A 611 -42.83 5.20 -7.90
CA ASN A 611 -43.97 5.22 -6.98
C ASN A 611 -44.97 4.06 -7.14
N ALA A 612 -44.65 3.00 -7.89
CA ALA A 612 -45.54 1.85 -8.05
C ALA A 612 -45.41 0.89 -6.85
N LEU A 613 -46.46 0.78 -6.04
CA LEU A 613 -46.48 -0.13 -4.88
C LEU A 613 -46.94 -1.55 -5.21
N GLY A 614 -47.52 -1.78 -6.39
CA GLY A 614 -48.06 -3.07 -6.81
C GLY A 614 -47.01 -4.13 -7.17
N SER A 615 -47.42 -5.40 -7.19
CA SER A 615 -46.57 -6.58 -7.48
C SER A 615 -46.94 -7.25 -8.81
N ASN A 616 -46.03 -8.07 -9.34
CA ASN A 616 -46.21 -8.84 -10.60
C ASN A 616 -46.45 -7.94 -11.83
N ASN A 617 -45.82 -6.76 -11.86
CA ASN A 617 -45.98 -5.78 -12.92
C ASN A 617 -44.84 -5.87 -13.96
N VAL A 618 -45.13 -5.54 -15.22
CA VAL A 618 -44.15 -5.42 -16.30
C VAL A 618 -44.32 -4.06 -16.97
N PHE A 619 -43.39 -3.13 -16.73
CA PHE A 619 -43.42 -1.78 -17.29
C PHE A 619 -42.19 -1.53 -18.16
N VAL A 620 -42.41 -1.14 -19.42
CA VAL A 620 -41.34 -0.96 -20.40
C VAL A 620 -41.50 0.38 -21.13
N GLY A 621 -40.51 1.25 -20.93
CA GLY A 621 -40.28 2.53 -21.60
C GLY A 621 -40.18 3.72 -20.64
N PHE A 622 -39.99 4.94 -21.19
CA PHE A 622 -39.88 6.17 -20.41
C PHE A 622 -41.15 6.40 -19.60
N THR A 623 -41.04 6.51 -18.27
CA THR A 623 -42.14 6.77 -17.32
C THR A 623 -43.31 5.78 -17.32
N ALA A 624 -43.14 4.61 -17.95
CA ALA A 624 -44.17 3.57 -17.99
C ALA A 624 -44.63 3.14 -16.59
N GLY A 625 -45.95 3.19 -16.35
CA GLY A 625 -46.56 2.75 -15.09
C GLY A 625 -46.16 3.58 -13.86
N ILE A 626 -45.73 4.83 -14.06
CA ILE A 626 -45.49 5.76 -12.95
C ILE A 626 -46.78 5.97 -12.14
N ASP A 627 -46.67 5.98 -10.82
CA ASP A 627 -47.79 6.14 -9.87
C ASP A 627 -48.91 5.07 -9.97
N ASP A 628 -48.71 3.96 -10.70
CA ASP A 628 -49.67 2.85 -10.75
C ASP A 628 -49.38 1.83 -9.62
N ASP A 629 -50.17 1.92 -8.55
CA ASP A 629 -50.13 1.00 -7.40
C ASP A 629 -50.78 -0.38 -7.67
N GLY A 630 -51.35 -0.57 -8.86
CA GLY A 630 -51.99 -1.81 -9.26
C GLY A 630 -50.98 -2.95 -9.40
N SER A 631 -51.44 -4.17 -9.07
CA SER A 631 -50.69 -5.40 -9.31
C SER A 631 -51.12 -6.08 -10.61
N ASN A 632 -50.25 -6.94 -11.15
CA ASN A 632 -50.51 -7.73 -12.37
C ASN A 632 -50.70 -6.87 -13.62
N ARG A 633 -50.03 -5.73 -13.72
CA ARG A 633 -50.15 -4.77 -14.83
C ARG A 633 -49.08 -4.99 -15.89
N LEU A 634 -49.42 -4.75 -17.16
CA LEU A 634 -48.48 -4.62 -18.26
C LEU A 634 -48.62 -3.22 -18.87
N TYR A 635 -47.52 -2.48 -18.96
CA TYR A 635 -47.42 -1.24 -19.73
C TYR A 635 -46.23 -1.33 -20.68
N ILE A 636 -46.46 -1.13 -21.97
CA ILE A 636 -45.40 -0.92 -22.96
C ILE A 636 -45.71 0.40 -23.66
N GLU A 637 -44.99 1.46 -23.30
CA GLU A 637 -45.26 2.83 -23.72
C GLU A 637 -44.05 3.73 -23.38
N ASN A 638 -43.95 4.94 -23.95
CA ASN A 638 -42.76 5.79 -23.80
C ASN A 638 -43.10 7.25 -23.42
N SER A 639 -44.05 7.39 -22.52
CA SER A 639 -44.71 8.60 -22.01
C SER A 639 -45.22 8.33 -20.58
N ASN A 640 -46.10 9.15 -20.03
CA ASN A 640 -46.74 8.91 -18.72
C ASN A 640 -48.20 8.45 -18.92
N ALA A 641 -48.42 7.63 -19.94
CA ALA A 641 -49.74 7.27 -20.41
C ALA A 641 -50.42 6.27 -19.45
N ASP A 642 -51.69 6.49 -19.14
CA ASP A 642 -52.46 5.59 -18.31
C ASP A 642 -52.94 4.35 -19.09
N SER A 643 -53.79 3.53 -18.45
CA SER A 643 -54.34 2.30 -19.07
C SER A 643 -55.14 2.53 -20.37
N THR A 644 -55.58 3.76 -20.65
CA THR A 644 -56.38 4.13 -21.83
C THR A 644 -55.55 4.71 -22.97
N GLU A 645 -54.36 5.23 -22.67
CA GLU A 645 -53.49 5.90 -23.65
C GLU A 645 -52.20 5.12 -23.97
N SER A 646 -51.80 4.18 -23.11
CA SER A 646 -50.58 3.38 -23.31
C SER A 646 -50.67 2.50 -24.55
N LEU A 647 -49.60 2.44 -25.36
CA LEU A 647 -49.59 1.72 -26.65
C LEU A 647 -50.07 0.26 -26.48
N ILE A 648 -49.55 -0.43 -25.46
CA ILE A 648 -50.04 -1.73 -25.02
C ILE A 648 -50.26 -1.69 -23.52
N PHE A 649 -51.49 -1.99 -23.11
CA PHE A 649 -51.87 -2.19 -21.72
C PHE A 649 -52.31 -3.63 -21.49
N GLY A 650 -52.04 -4.18 -20.32
CA GLY A 650 -52.55 -5.48 -19.94
C GLY A 650 -52.77 -5.65 -18.45
N ASN A 651 -53.55 -6.67 -18.12
CA ASN A 651 -53.75 -7.13 -16.77
C ASN A 651 -53.68 -8.67 -16.72
N PHE A 652 -52.64 -9.19 -16.09
CA PHE A 652 -52.37 -10.63 -15.99
C PHE A 652 -53.37 -11.36 -15.08
N LEU A 653 -53.99 -10.67 -14.10
CA LEU A 653 -54.94 -11.30 -13.19
C LEU A 653 -56.20 -11.75 -13.92
N ASN A 654 -56.66 -10.97 -14.89
CA ASN A 654 -57.89 -11.25 -15.65
C ASN A 654 -57.63 -11.57 -17.13
N ASN A 655 -56.37 -11.87 -17.49
CA ASN A 655 -55.95 -12.19 -18.86
C ASN A 655 -56.41 -11.16 -19.90
N LYS A 656 -56.33 -9.86 -19.57
CA LYS A 656 -56.69 -8.78 -20.49
C LYS A 656 -55.44 -8.23 -21.17
N LEU A 657 -55.54 -8.03 -22.47
CA LEU A 657 -54.58 -7.29 -23.28
C LEU A 657 -55.35 -6.28 -24.13
N VAL A 658 -54.89 -5.03 -24.13
CA VAL A 658 -55.50 -3.90 -24.82
C VAL A 658 -54.44 -3.25 -25.70
N PHE A 659 -54.78 -3.06 -26.97
CA PHE A 659 -53.98 -2.29 -27.92
C PHE A 659 -54.63 -0.93 -28.12
N ASN A 660 -54.04 0.14 -27.59
CA ASN A 660 -54.49 1.51 -27.83
C ASN A 660 -53.85 2.08 -29.11
N ALA A 661 -53.73 1.23 -30.14
CA ALA A 661 -53.12 1.51 -31.44
C ALA A 661 -53.77 0.66 -32.54
N ASP A 662 -53.59 1.05 -33.79
CA ASP A 662 -54.06 0.28 -34.93
C ASP A 662 -53.19 -0.97 -35.11
N VAL A 663 -53.81 -2.15 -35.07
CA VAL A 663 -53.12 -3.44 -35.06
C VAL A 663 -53.12 -4.05 -36.45
N GLY A 664 -51.96 -4.06 -37.09
CA GLY A 664 -51.72 -4.76 -38.35
C GLY A 664 -51.18 -6.17 -38.13
N ILE A 665 -51.85 -7.19 -38.66
CA ILE A 665 -51.34 -8.57 -38.76
C ILE A 665 -51.05 -8.87 -40.22
N GLY A 666 -49.76 -8.91 -40.59
CA GLY A 666 -49.34 -9.04 -41.99
C GLY A 666 -49.36 -7.73 -42.78
N THR A 667 -49.60 -6.59 -42.13
CA THR A 667 -49.51 -5.22 -42.67
C THR A 667 -48.84 -4.28 -41.65
N VAL A 668 -48.19 -3.21 -42.12
CA VAL A 668 -47.53 -2.19 -41.29
C VAL A 668 -48.23 -0.82 -41.33
N THR A 669 -49.26 -0.69 -42.18
CA THR A 669 -50.07 0.52 -42.32
C THR A 669 -51.55 0.12 -42.29
N PRO A 670 -52.04 -0.39 -41.15
CA PRO A 670 -53.45 -0.77 -41.04
C PRO A 670 -54.35 0.45 -41.29
N SER A 671 -55.39 0.30 -42.11
CA SER A 671 -56.40 1.34 -42.34
C SER A 671 -57.55 1.28 -41.33
N GLU A 672 -57.60 0.22 -40.53
CA GLU A 672 -58.61 -0.04 -39.50
C GLU A 672 -57.94 -0.40 -38.17
N ARG A 673 -58.69 -0.29 -37.06
CA ARG A 673 -58.20 -0.62 -35.70
C ARG A 673 -57.59 -2.03 -35.60
N LEU A 674 -58.12 -2.99 -36.36
CA LEU A 674 -57.57 -4.33 -36.53
C LEU A 674 -57.65 -4.72 -38.01
N GLU A 675 -56.51 -4.80 -38.67
CA GLU A 675 -56.40 -5.25 -40.06
C GLU A 675 -55.57 -6.54 -40.13
N VAL A 676 -56.13 -7.59 -40.73
CA VAL A 676 -55.47 -8.90 -40.86
C VAL A 676 -55.37 -9.29 -42.33
N VAL A 677 -54.14 -9.38 -42.83
CA VAL A 677 -53.84 -9.93 -44.16
C VAL A 677 -53.82 -11.47 -44.04
N GLY A 678 -54.98 -12.09 -44.28
CA GLY A 678 -55.15 -13.54 -44.22
C GLY A 678 -56.49 -13.97 -43.62
N ASN A 679 -56.61 -15.24 -43.25
CA ASN A 679 -57.84 -15.78 -42.66
C ASN A 679 -57.86 -15.60 -41.14
N ILE A 680 -58.99 -15.13 -40.60
CA ILE A 680 -59.28 -15.14 -39.15
C ILE A 680 -60.12 -16.38 -38.84
N ARG A 681 -59.68 -17.19 -37.87
CA ARG A 681 -60.45 -18.35 -37.38
C ARG A 681 -60.85 -18.14 -35.93
N THR A 682 -62.15 -18.08 -35.67
CA THR A 682 -62.73 -18.09 -34.32
C THR A 682 -63.27 -19.49 -34.01
N ILE A 683 -62.93 -20.06 -32.85
CA ILE A 683 -63.39 -21.37 -32.39
C ILE A 683 -64.11 -21.19 -31.06
N GLY A 684 -65.38 -21.60 -30.98
CA GLY A 684 -66.17 -21.52 -29.74
C GLY A 684 -66.52 -20.08 -29.29
N GLY A 685 -66.33 -19.08 -30.14
CA GLY A 685 -66.65 -17.67 -29.87
C GLY A 685 -67.57 -17.07 -30.93
N SER A 686 -68.26 -15.98 -30.57
CA SER A 686 -69.07 -15.17 -31.48
C SER A 686 -68.24 -14.01 -32.03
N PHE A 687 -68.40 -13.68 -33.32
CA PHE A 687 -67.93 -12.41 -33.85
C PHE A 687 -69.06 -11.39 -33.68
N ILE A 688 -68.87 -10.42 -32.78
CA ILE A 688 -69.88 -9.41 -32.45
C ILE A 688 -69.45 -8.12 -33.14
N ALA A 689 -70.23 -7.68 -34.12
CA ALA A 689 -70.10 -6.38 -34.76
C ALA A 689 -71.27 -5.49 -34.29
N ASP A 690 -71.11 -4.88 -33.10
CA ASP A 690 -72.08 -3.97 -32.50
C ASP A 690 -71.77 -2.52 -32.92
N GLY A 691 -71.94 -2.23 -34.21
CA GLY A 691 -71.85 -0.87 -34.72
C GLY A 691 -73.22 -0.21 -34.64
N GLY A 692 -73.43 0.65 -33.64
CA GLY A 692 -74.43 1.73 -33.57
C GLY A 692 -75.88 1.42 -33.99
N THR A 693 -76.83 1.54 -33.04
CA THR A 693 -78.30 1.50 -33.23
C THR A 693 -78.74 0.62 -34.41
N LEU A 694 -78.73 -0.70 -34.20
CA LEU A 694 -79.47 -1.62 -35.06
C LEU A 694 -80.91 -1.10 -35.20
N THR A 695 -81.22 -0.55 -36.37
CA THR A 695 -82.60 -0.18 -36.69
C THR A 695 -83.24 -1.47 -37.17
N VAL A 696 -83.86 -2.21 -36.25
CA VAL A 696 -84.62 -3.40 -36.63
C VAL A 696 -85.69 -2.96 -37.62
N PRO A 697 -85.86 -3.63 -38.77
CA PRO A 697 -86.72 -3.16 -39.85
C PRO A 697 -88.23 -3.27 -39.58
N ASP A 698 -88.64 -3.27 -38.30
CA ASP A 698 -90.03 -3.31 -37.85
C ASP A 698 -90.91 -2.23 -38.52
N TYR A 699 -90.30 -1.15 -39.02
CA TYR A 699 -90.97 -0.10 -39.78
C TYR A 699 -91.70 -0.61 -41.04
N VAL A 700 -91.34 -1.79 -41.59
CA VAL A 700 -92.07 -2.36 -42.74
C VAL A 700 -93.51 -2.75 -42.38
N PHE A 701 -93.82 -2.87 -41.09
CA PHE A 701 -95.17 -3.15 -40.58
C PHE A 701 -95.97 -1.89 -40.23
N GLU A 702 -95.38 -0.69 -40.35
CA GLU A 702 -96.08 0.56 -40.05
C GLU A 702 -97.14 0.89 -41.12
N PRO A 703 -98.30 1.48 -40.75
CA PRO A 703 -99.41 1.68 -41.68
C PRO A 703 -99.13 2.59 -42.88
N ASP A 704 -98.10 3.45 -42.79
CA ASP A 704 -97.67 4.40 -43.80
C ASP A 704 -96.46 3.91 -44.63
N TYR A 705 -95.94 2.71 -44.33
CA TYR A 705 -94.88 2.09 -45.12
C TYR A 705 -95.38 1.75 -46.54
N LYS A 706 -94.67 2.26 -47.55
CA LYS A 706 -94.99 2.01 -48.95
C LYS A 706 -94.36 0.69 -49.40
N LEU A 707 -95.08 -0.40 -49.20
CA LEU A 707 -94.72 -1.70 -49.74
C LEU A 707 -94.97 -1.74 -51.26
N GLU A 708 -93.94 -2.14 -52.01
CA GLU A 708 -94.03 -2.44 -53.44
C GLU A 708 -94.92 -3.68 -53.70
N SER A 709 -95.41 -3.87 -54.92
CA SER A 709 -96.24 -5.05 -55.23
C SER A 709 -95.40 -6.33 -55.36
N ILE A 710 -96.05 -7.48 -55.19
CA ILE A 710 -95.41 -8.81 -55.33
C ILE A 710 -94.76 -8.94 -56.72
N GLU A 711 -95.40 -8.40 -57.76
CA GLU A 711 -94.92 -8.43 -59.13
C GLU A 711 -93.69 -7.53 -59.34
N GLU A 712 -93.71 -6.30 -58.81
CA GLU A 712 -92.57 -5.36 -58.90
C GLU A 712 -91.34 -5.90 -58.16
N HIS A 713 -91.54 -6.47 -56.96
CA HIS A 713 -90.47 -7.07 -56.18
C HIS A 713 -89.86 -8.30 -56.88
N ALA A 714 -90.70 -9.16 -57.47
CA ALA A 714 -90.24 -10.31 -58.23
C ALA A 714 -89.47 -9.92 -59.49
N GLU A 715 -89.93 -8.89 -60.22
CA GLU A 715 -89.24 -8.37 -61.39
C GLU A 715 -87.84 -7.87 -61.05
N PHE A 716 -87.68 -7.16 -59.92
CA PHE A 716 -86.37 -6.75 -59.44
C PHE A 716 -85.43 -7.95 -59.20
N MET A 717 -85.89 -8.97 -58.48
CA MET A 717 -85.08 -10.15 -58.16
C MET A 717 -84.64 -10.92 -59.41
N TRP A 718 -85.55 -11.11 -60.37
CA TRP A 718 -85.24 -11.85 -61.59
C TRP A 718 -84.32 -11.07 -62.54
N ASN A 719 -84.47 -9.74 -62.61
CA ASN A 719 -83.62 -8.89 -63.43
C ASN A 719 -82.20 -8.76 -62.84
N ASN A 720 -82.07 -8.62 -61.52
CA ASN A 720 -80.80 -8.38 -60.85
C ASN A 720 -80.09 -9.68 -60.37
N LYS A 721 -80.79 -10.83 -60.37
CA LYS A 721 -80.27 -12.16 -59.97
C LYS A 721 -79.77 -12.23 -58.51
N HIS A 722 -80.25 -11.34 -57.68
CA HIS A 722 -80.00 -11.33 -56.24
C HIS A 722 -81.20 -10.68 -55.53
N LEU A 723 -81.32 -10.90 -54.22
CA LEU A 723 -82.27 -10.17 -53.38
C LEU A 723 -81.84 -8.69 -53.31
N PRO A 724 -82.76 -7.72 -53.21
CA PRO A 724 -82.42 -6.31 -52.98
C PRO A 724 -81.37 -6.10 -51.87
N ALA A 725 -81.48 -6.88 -50.78
CA ALA A 725 -80.54 -6.84 -49.65
C ALA A 725 -79.18 -7.54 -49.87
N VAL A 726 -79.09 -8.46 -50.84
CA VAL A 726 -77.87 -9.22 -51.11
C VAL A 726 -77.19 -8.57 -52.30
N SER A 727 -76.06 -7.89 -52.10
CA SER A 727 -75.31 -7.31 -53.22
C SER A 727 -74.90 -8.35 -54.26
N SER A 728 -74.74 -7.92 -55.51
CA SER A 728 -74.26 -8.82 -56.56
C SER A 728 -72.85 -9.33 -56.25
N ALA A 729 -72.50 -10.51 -56.76
CA ALA A 729 -71.17 -11.08 -56.58
C ALA A 729 -70.04 -10.20 -57.16
N SER A 730 -70.36 -9.35 -58.15
CA SER A 730 -69.42 -8.35 -58.69
C SER A 730 -69.22 -7.17 -57.76
N ASP A 731 -70.28 -6.69 -57.11
CA ASP A 731 -70.19 -5.53 -56.22
C ASP A 731 -69.42 -5.89 -54.94
N ILE A 732 -69.62 -7.09 -54.40
CA ILE A 732 -68.89 -7.59 -53.23
C ILE A 732 -67.39 -7.75 -53.53
N LYS A 733 -67.01 -8.07 -54.77
CA LYS A 733 -65.59 -8.19 -55.18
C LYS A 733 -64.90 -6.86 -55.40
N ASN A 734 -65.67 -5.82 -55.74
CA ASN A 734 -65.16 -4.50 -56.10
C ASN A 734 -65.36 -3.46 -54.98
N SER A 735 -66.04 -3.82 -53.89
CA SER A 735 -66.23 -2.95 -52.72
C SER A 735 -65.04 -3.03 -51.76
N ASP A 736 -64.83 -1.97 -50.98
CA ASP A 736 -63.79 -1.85 -49.94
C ASP A 736 -64.08 -2.71 -48.68
N GLY A 737 -64.80 -3.82 -48.83
CA GLY A 737 -65.16 -4.73 -47.75
C GLY A 737 -66.61 -5.22 -47.79
N TYR A 738 -66.91 -6.22 -46.95
CA TYR A 738 -68.26 -6.77 -46.75
C TYR A 738 -68.71 -6.50 -45.31
N ASN A 739 -69.56 -5.48 -45.12
CA ASN A 739 -70.11 -5.17 -43.80
C ASN A 739 -71.23 -6.16 -43.43
N ILE A 740 -70.91 -7.14 -42.59
CA ILE A 740 -71.85 -8.21 -42.23
C ILE A 740 -73.07 -7.67 -41.47
N SER A 741 -72.94 -6.60 -40.67
CA SER A 741 -74.05 -6.07 -39.85
C SER A 741 -75.09 -5.36 -40.71
N GLU A 742 -74.66 -4.46 -41.60
CA GLU A 742 -75.56 -3.77 -42.54
C GLU A 742 -76.30 -4.78 -43.44
N ARG A 743 -75.59 -5.80 -43.94
CA ARG A 743 -76.20 -6.83 -44.78
C ARG A 743 -77.17 -7.71 -44.01
N ARG A 744 -76.90 -7.99 -42.73
CA ARG A 744 -77.85 -8.71 -41.87
C ARG A 744 -79.14 -7.92 -41.68
N GLU A 745 -79.07 -6.60 -41.55
CA GLU A 745 -80.24 -5.73 -41.40
C GLU A 745 -81.09 -5.71 -42.67
N GLN A 746 -80.47 -5.45 -43.82
CA GLN A 746 -81.16 -5.48 -45.11
C GLN A 746 -81.79 -6.86 -45.35
N MET A 747 -81.07 -7.95 -45.02
CA MET A 747 -81.62 -9.30 -45.15
C MET A 747 -82.82 -9.55 -44.22
N LEU A 748 -82.87 -8.92 -43.05
CA LEU A 748 -84.02 -9.00 -42.14
C LEU A 748 -85.22 -8.21 -42.68
N GLU A 749 -84.98 -7.04 -43.27
CA GLU A 749 -86.03 -6.22 -43.91
C GLU A 749 -86.71 -7.01 -45.04
N GLU A 750 -85.91 -7.65 -45.89
CA GLU A 750 -86.42 -8.49 -46.98
C GLU A 750 -87.17 -9.72 -46.48
N LEU A 751 -86.75 -10.28 -45.33
CA LEU A 751 -87.46 -11.38 -44.70
C LEU A 751 -88.83 -10.93 -44.17
N GLU A 752 -88.93 -9.75 -43.57
CA GLU A 752 -90.19 -9.21 -43.07
C GLU A 752 -91.15 -8.84 -44.20
N LYS A 753 -90.67 -8.20 -45.27
CA LYS A 753 -91.45 -7.99 -46.51
C LYS A 753 -92.00 -9.30 -47.07
N ALA A 754 -91.17 -10.34 -47.11
CA ALA A 754 -91.60 -11.66 -47.56
C ALA A 754 -92.76 -12.22 -46.73
N HIS A 755 -92.78 -11.99 -45.40
CA HIS A 755 -93.90 -12.41 -44.55
C HIS A 755 -95.19 -11.62 -44.85
N ILE A 756 -95.10 -10.33 -45.16
CA ILE A 756 -96.27 -9.53 -45.57
C ILE A 756 -96.82 -10.04 -46.91
N TYR A 757 -95.95 -10.34 -47.88
CA TYR A 757 -96.37 -10.92 -49.16
C TYR A 757 -97.04 -12.29 -48.99
N ILE A 758 -96.53 -13.15 -48.09
CA ILE A 758 -97.16 -14.43 -47.76
C ILE A 758 -98.56 -14.22 -47.16
N GLU A 759 -98.75 -13.23 -46.29
CA GLU A 759 -100.07 -12.90 -45.73
C GLU A 759 -101.04 -12.43 -46.84
N GLN A 760 -100.59 -11.53 -47.72
CA GLN A 760 -101.40 -11.05 -48.85
C GLN A 760 -101.84 -12.22 -49.76
N LEU A 761 -100.91 -13.13 -50.11
CA LEU A 761 -101.20 -14.35 -50.84
C LEU A 761 -102.22 -15.24 -50.12
N ASN A 762 -102.07 -15.44 -48.81
CA ASN A 762 -103.02 -16.23 -48.01
C ASN A 762 -104.42 -15.60 -47.97
N ASN A 763 -104.51 -14.27 -47.88
CA ASN A 763 -105.78 -13.55 -47.93
C ASN A 763 -106.43 -13.63 -49.32
N GLN A 764 -105.64 -13.57 -50.39
CA GLN A 764 -106.12 -13.84 -51.75
C GLN A 764 -106.63 -15.28 -51.90
N ILE A 765 -105.92 -16.27 -51.35
CA ILE A 765 -106.35 -17.68 -51.33
C ILE A 765 -107.66 -17.84 -50.58
N LYS A 766 -107.81 -17.27 -49.37
CA LYS A 766 -109.09 -17.29 -48.63
C LYS A 766 -110.24 -16.65 -49.40
N SER A 767 -109.99 -15.52 -50.07
CA SER A 767 -111.00 -14.86 -50.91
C SER A 767 -111.38 -15.74 -52.12
N LEU A 768 -110.41 -16.41 -52.73
CA LEU A 768 -110.63 -17.38 -53.80
C LEU A 768 -111.38 -18.62 -53.32
N GLU A 769 -111.07 -19.15 -52.13
CA GLU A 769 -111.80 -20.26 -51.50
C GLU A 769 -113.24 -19.87 -51.17
N GLN A 770 -113.47 -18.66 -50.64
CA GLN A 770 -114.82 -18.13 -50.43
C GLN A 770 -115.60 -18.01 -51.74
N LYS A 771 -114.98 -17.43 -52.78
CA LYS A 771 -115.59 -17.36 -54.12
C LYS A 771 -115.84 -18.74 -54.70
N ASN A 772 -114.95 -19.71 -54.48
CA ASN A 772 -115.15 -21.10 -54.92
C ASN A 772 -116.29 -21.78 -54.16
N ASN A 773 -116.40 -21.57 -52.84
CA ASN A 773 -117.53 -22.07 -52.04
C ASN A 773 -118.84 -21.42 -52.48
N GLU A 774 -118.84 -20.11 -52.79
CA GLU A 774 -120.01 -19.40 -53.29
C GLU A 774 -120.39 -19.85 -54.72
N LEU A 775 -119.41 -20.14 -55.57
CA LEU A 775 -119.60 -20.76 -56.88
C LEU A 775 -120.12 -22.20 -56.76
N GLN A 776 -119.62 -23.01 -55.83
CA GLN A 776 -120.13 -24.34 -55.52
C GLN A 776 -121.58 -24.29 -55.05
N LEU A 777 -121.93 -23.37 -54.15
CA LEU A 777 -123.32 -23.14 -53.70
C LEU A 777 -124.23 -22.71 -54.86
N ARG A 778 -123.74 -21.87 -55.78
CA ARG A 778 -124.49 -21.52 -57.00
C ARG A 778 -124.63 -22.71 -57.96
N MET A 779 -123.62 -23.58 -58.06
CA MET A 779 -123.71 -24.81 -58.84
C MET A 779 -124.70 -25.81 -58.23
N GLU A 780 -124.71 -25.99 -56.91
CA GLU A 780 -125.71 -26.82 -56.20
C GLU A 780 -127.13 -26.26 -56.39
N GLN A 781 -127.31 -24.93 -56.33
CA GLN A 781 -128.60 -24.30 -56.63
C GLN A 781 -129.05 -24.54 -58.08
N ILE A 782 -128.12 -24.55 -59.04
CA ILE A 782 -128.39 -24.86 -60.45
C ILE A 782 -128.72 -26.36 -60.64
N GLU A 783 -128.04 -27.28 -59.94
CA GLU A 783 -128.35 -28.71 -59.96
C GLU A 783 -129.72 -29.02 -59.35
N ILE A 784 -130.12 -28.34 -58.26
CA ILE A 784 -131.46 -28.43 -57.67
C ILE A 784 -132.55 -27.90 -58.63
N LEU A 785 -132.25 -26.83 -59.39
CA LEU A 785 -133.12 -26.28 -60.46
C LEU A 785 -133.22 -27.20 -61.69
N LEU A 786 -132.22 -28.05 -61.94
CA LEU A 786 -132.22 -29.04 -63.03
C LEU A 786 -132.92 -30.35 -62.65
N LEU A 787 -132.99 -30.71 -61.35
CA LEU A 787 -133.71 -31.88 -60.83
C LEU A 787 -135.22 -31.65 -60.61
N THR A 788 -135.70 -30.42 -60.76
CA THR A 788 -137.13 -30.04 -60.62
C THR A 788 -137.83 -29.79 -61.97
N LYS A 789 -137.30 -30.34 -63.07
CA LYS A 789 -137.98 -30.39 -64.38
C LYS A 789 -138.22 -31.80 -64.87
#